data_AF-A0A2N3A8V2-F1
#
_entry.id   AF-A0A2N3A8V2-F1
#
_cell.length_a   1.000
_cell.length_b   1.000
_cell.length_c   1.000
_cell.angle_alpha   90.00
_cell.angle_beta   90.00
_cell.angle_gamma   90.00
#
_symmetry.space_group_name_H-M   'P 1'
#
loop_
_entity.id
_entity.type
_entity.pdbx_description
1 polymer ?
#
loop_
_entity_poly.entity_id
_entity_poly.type
_entity_poly.pdbx_seq_one_letter_code
_entity_poly.pdbx_strand_id
1 'polypeptide(L)'
;MNKIIGVELSHRFASIAIRERLALNKEQTKEALRFLKKNYEEIFIISTCNRLSIYAYGENNDAILAYFNRFGNYRQFLSILPDSEIAIRNLFSTAAGLESQAVGEHQITGQIREALTIAREENTIGAVLDELIRHAIHTGKKVRQETNIGKFSASLATVGFELIEQEGYKFEESVFLVIGTGNMANLVNTVLDRTKIKKLYVASHDFERAQEMAKEWRGEAVQMDQMHAALSEANIIIGGTQGEINLLHEETMAESKCPRANFALQSGGCKLFLDFGVPRNFNPNLKEHDNIKLFDLDDIKKITYKGLLKRYDEIPMARTIVNQEVDWFSVWLKNRKVAPVIEAYWNNLDDIRNEELKWLFPKLGNIDKHTEIVLKRFTHRLLRKISKPSIEAIKEIAQNLHETDNPINTAKNILAVNSVDIFVPKRKIVVGTRGSKLALTQTNWIVEQLMKLEPTYEFETKIIRTSGDEGNINVVGAFTSALQRAMLAGEIDIAVHSFKDVPTEDVFGLRVITVTPRKDARDVLISKSGKTLNELPSGSIVGTGSLRRSVQLQQIRPDLEYKFIQGNVDGRIAQMEKGNYDAIILAATGLQKMNMIDVATEIFDTDVMLPAVGQGILAIEMIDKDGYIYDLVKKLSHQPTKDAADAERAFLIALGGGCNLPMAAYAQATETEIKIEGIFATKEGDFFARKTISGSINDKRTLARQLALALKEEVELKKKAIITNVS
;
A
#
# COMPACT_ATOMS: atom_id res chain seq x y z
N MET A 1 0.79 -17.87 -25.73
CA MET A 1 0.89 -18.93 -24.69
C MET A 1 0.18 -18.44 -23.45
N ASN A 2 -0.73 -19.25 -22.90
CA ASN A 2 -1.57 -18.83 -21.78
C ASN A 2 -0.76 -18.59 -20.50
N LYS A 3 -1.18 -17.56 -19.78
CA LYS A 3 -0.68 -17.13 -18.48
C LYS A 3 -1.86 -16.75 -17.59
N ILE A 4 -1.64 -16.83 -16.29
CA ILE A 4 -2.51 -16.19 -15.32
C ILE A 4 -2.29 -14.69 -15.44
N ILE A 5 -3.37 -13.93 -15.57
CA ILE A 5 -3.36 -12.48 -15.75
C ILE A 5 -4.55 -11.90 -15.00
N GLY A 6 -4.60 -10.58 -14.84
CA GLY A 6 -5.76 -9.95 -14.26
C GLY A 6 -5.78 -8.44 -14.36
N VAL A 7 -6.90 -7.87 -13.95
CA VAL A 7 -7.08 -6.43 -13.78
C VAL A 7 -7.87 -6.21 -12.50
N GLU A 8 -7.39 -5.30 -11.66
CA GLU A 8 -8.04 -4.94 -10.40
C GLU A 8 -8.35 -3.45 -10.36
N LEU A 9 -9.55 -3.11 -9.88
CA LEU A 9 -9.86 -1.80 -9.33
C LEU A 9 -10.01 -1.94 -7.83
N SER A 10 -9.21 -1.22 -7.03
CA SER A 10 -9.25 -1.30 -5.57
C SER A 10 -9.12 0.07 -4.91
N HIS A 11 -9.40 0.12 -3.61
CA HIS A 11 -9.31 1.34 -2.78
C HIS A 11 -7.95 2.05 -2.84
N ARG A 12 -6.88 1.37 -3.29
CA ARG A 12 -5.53 1.93 -3.47
C ARG A 12 -5.48 3.05 -4.50
N PHE A 13 -6.27 2.92 -5.57
CA PHE A 13 -6.23 3.84 -6.70
C PHE A 13 -7.59 4.50 -6.96
N ALA A 14 -8.69 3.91 -6.50
CA ALA A 14 -10.05 4.39 -6.74
C ALA A 14 -10.73 4.90 -5.45
N SER A 15 -11.32 6.09 -5.54
CA SER A 15 -12.17 6.63 -4.47
C SER A 15 -13.41 5.76 -4.25
N ILE A 16 -14.05 5.89 -3.08
CA ILE A 16 -15.24 5.10 -2.74
C ILE A 16 -16.37 5.27 -3.77
N ALA A 17 -16.61 6.50 -4.24
CA ALA A 17 -17.63 6.79 -5.25
C ALA A 17 -17.39 6.09 -6.60
N ILE A 18 -16.11 5.85 -6.96
CA ILE A 18 -15.77 5.09 -8.17
C ILE A 18 -15.97 3.59 -7.93
N ARG A 19 -15.58 3.10 -6.75
CA ARG A 19 -15.73 1.68 -6.37
C ARG A 19 -17.18 1.26 -6.30
N GLU A 20 -18.05 2.06 -5.70
CA GLU A 20 -19.49 1.77 -5.57
C GLU A 20 -20.17 1.61 -6.93
N ARG A 21 -19.78 2.43 -7.93
CA ARG A 21 -20.33 2.33 -9.29
C ARG A 21 -19.93 1.06 -10.03
N LEU A 22 -18.81 0.46 -9.63
CA LEU A 22 -18.22 -0.71 -10.29
C LEU A 22 -18.40 -2.00 -9.48
N ALA A 23 -18.86 -1.91 -8.23
CA ALA A 23 -19.17 -3.07 -7.41
C ALA A 23 -20.32 -3.86 -8.05
N LEU A 24 -20.07 -5.14 -8.32
CA LEU A 24 -21.05 -6.05 -8.89
C LEU A 24 -21.77 -6.80 -7.78
N ASN A 25 -23.10 -6.90 -7.89
CA ASN A 25 -23.88 -7.83 -7.09
C ASN A 25 -23.72 -9.28 -7.61
N LYS A 26 -24.34 -10.26 -6.94
CA LYS A 26 -24.19 -11.69 -7.27
C LYS A 26 -24.63 -12.03 -8.71
N GLU A 27 -25.75 -11.49 -9.17
CA GLU A 27 -26.26 -11.77 -10.52
C GLU A 27 -25.41 -11.07 -11.61
N GLN A 28 -25.00 -9.82 -11.38
CA GLN A 28 -24.07 -9.11 -12.25
C GLN A 28 -22.71 -9.81 -12.34
N THR A 29 -22.25 -10.41 -11.23
CA THR A 29 -21.00 -11.19 -11.22
C THR A 29 -21.11 -12.43 -12.11
N LYS A 30 -22.23 -13.17 -12.04
CA LYS A 30 -22.49 -14.31 -12.93
C LYS A 30 -22.52 -13.91 -14.40
N GLU A 31 -23.19 -12.79 -14.72
CA GLU A 31 -23.24 -12.26 -16.08
C GLU A 31 -21.84 -11.90 -16.59
N ALA A 32 -21.04 -11.21 -15.77
CA ALA A 32 -19.67 -10.83 -16.09
C ALA A 32 -18.77 -12.06 -16.34
N LEU A 33 -18.89 -13.10 -15.51
CA LEU A 33 -18.18 -14.38 -15.68
C LEU A 33 -18.52 -15.01 -17.04
N ARG A 34 -19.81 -15.15 -17.37
CA ARG A 34 -20.25 -15.72 -18.67
C ARG A 34 -19.78 -14.89 -19.86
N PHE A 35 -19.79 -13.57 -19.74
CA PHE A 35 -19.35 -12.66 -20.80
C PHE A 35 -17.84 -12.82 -21.08
N LEU A 36 -17.03 -12.76 -20.02
CA LEU A 36 -15.57 -12.82 -20.13
C LEU A 36 -15.05 -14.21 -20.48
N LYS A 37 -15.74 -15.27 -20.04
CA LYS A 37 -15.38 -16.66 -20.34
C LYS A 37 -15.26 -16.96 -21.85
N LYS A 38 -15.93 -16.18 -22.70
CA LYS A 38 -15.84 -16.31 -24.17
C LYS A 38 -14.43 -16.03 -24.72
N ASN A 39 -13.64 -15.25 -23.99
CA ASN A 39 -12.29 -14.82 -24.42
C ASN A 39 -11.16 -15.54 -23.67
N TYR A 40 -11.50 -16.34 -22.64
CA TYR A 40 -10.53 -16.91 -21.70
C TYR A 40 -10.81 -18.38 -21.39
N GLU A 41 -9.76 -19.18 -21.18
CA GLU A 41 -9.90 -20.59 -20.80
C GLU A 41 -10.47 -20.73 -19.40
N GLU A 42 -10.10 -19.85 -18.49
CA GLU A 42 -10.63 -19.80 -17.12
C GLU A 42 -10.79 -18.33 -16.72
N ILE A 43 -11.85 -18.00 -15.97
CA ILE A 43 -12.11 -16.65 -15.46
C ILE A 43 -12.60 -16.71 -14.02
N PHE A 44 -12.19 -15.74 -13.22
CA PHE A 44 -12.54 -15.61 -11.82
C PHE A 44 -12.72 -14.13 -11.46
N ILE A 45 -13.74 -13.80 -10.66
CA ILE A 45 -14.06 -12.43 -10.28
C ILE A 45 -14.25 -12.33 -8.77
N ILE A 46 -13.61 -11.35 -8.14
CA ILE A 46 -13.80 -10.94 -6.76
C ILE A 46 -14.48 -9.58 -6.78
N SER A 47 -15.70 -9.47 -6.28
CA SER A 47 -16.44 -8.22 -6.16
C SER A 47 -16.76 -7.95 -4.70
N THR A 48 -16.27 -6.83 -4.16
CA THR A 48 -16.52 -6.38 -2.79
C THR A 48 -16.69 -4.86 -2.77
N CYS A 49 -17.08 -4.29 -1.62
CA CYS A 49 -17.11 -2.82 -1.46
C CYS A 49 -15.73 -2.15 -1.65
N ASN A 50 -14.64 -2.92 -1.50
CA ASN A 50 -13.26 -2.42 -1.53
C ASN A 50 -12.51 -2.75 -2.83
N ARG A 51 -13.00 -3.69 -3.63
CA ARG A 51 -12.35 -4.07 -4.89
C ARG A 51 -13.29 -4.74 -5.89
N LEU A 52 -12.96 -4.57 -7.16
CA LEU A 52 -13.37 -5.46 -8.24
C LEU A 52 -12.09 -6.01 -8.89
N SER A 53 -11.78 -7.29 -8.67
CA SER A 53 -10.60 -7.95 -9.21
C SER A 53 -11.03 -9.07 -10.17
N ILE A 54 -10.52 -9.04 -11.39
CA ILE A 54 -10.82 -10.02 -12.44
C ILE A 54 -9.53 -10.73 -12.80
N TYR A 55 -9.51 -12.06 -12.67
CA TYR A 55 -8.37 -12.92 -12.99
C TYR A 55 -8.77 -13.86 -14.11
N ALA A 56 -7.88 -14.05 -15.09
CA ALA A 56 -8.08 -14.93 -16.22
C ALA A 56 -6.88 -15.84 -16.46
N TYR A 57 -7.12 -16.99 -17.07
CA TYR A 57 -6.09 -17.78 -17.73
C TYR A 57 -6.22 -17.61 -19.25
N GLY A 58 -5.25 -16.93 -19.86
CA GLY A 58 -5.26 -16.58 -21.29
C GLY A 58 -4.03 -15.80 -21.73
N GLU A 59 -4.09 -15.18 -22.91
CA GLU A 59 -2.90 -14.57 -23.53
C GLU A 59 -2.65 -13.11 -23.08
N ASN A 60 -3.71 -12.29 -22.98
CA ASN A 60 -3.60 -10.86 -22.67
C ASN A 60 -4.83 -10.32 -21.92
N ASN A 61 -4.72 -9.10 -21.38
CA ASN A 61 -5.76 -8.46 -20.56
C ASN A 61 -6.81 -7.69 -21.38
N ASP A 62 -6.79 -7.75 -22.71
CA ASP A 62 -7.53 -6.81 -23.56
C ASP A 62 -9.05 -6.92 -23.38
N ALA A 63 -9.58 -8.14 -23.30
CA ALA A 63 -11.01 -8.35 -23.08
C ALA A 63 -11.47 -7.90 -21.68
N ILE A 64 -10.61 -8.04 -20.66
CA ILE A 64 -10.88 -7.51 -19.31
C ILE A 64 -10.89 -5.98 -19.33
N LEU A 65 -9.90 -5.36 -19.97
CA LEU A 65 -9.84 -3.89 -20.12
C LEU A 65 -11.03 -3.35 -20.91
N ALA A 66 -11.42 -4.03 -22.00
CA ALA A 66 -12.61 -3.68 -22.77
C ALA A 66 -13.89 -3.80 -21.92
N TYR A 67 -13.99 -4.79 -21.03
CA TYR A 67 -15.09 -4.91 -20.09
C TYR A 67 -15.14 -3.72 -19.13
N PHE A 68 -14.02 -3.29 -18.55
CA PHE A 68 -13.97 -2.09 -17.71
C PHE A 68 -14.36 -0.82 -18.46
N ASN A 69 -13.98 -0.69 -19.74
CA ASN A 69 -14.33 0.47 -20.56
C ASN A 69 -15.84 0.63 -20.77
N ARG A 70 -16.65 -0.44 -20.62
CA ARG A 70 -18.12 -0.37 -20.70
C ARG A 70 -18.74 0.51 -19.61
N PHE A 71 -18.07 0.66 -18.47
CA PHE A 71 -18.55 1.47 -17.36
C PHE A 71 -18.09 2.93 -17.45
N GLY A 72 -17.17 3.26 -18.35
CA GLY A 72 -16.56 4.57 -18.52
C GLY A 72 -15.03 4.51 -18.62
N ASN A 73 -14.37 5.67 -18.70
CA ASN A 73 -12.92 5.75 -18.74
C ASN A 73 -12.32 5.67 -17.33
N TYR A 74 -12.16 4.44 -16.82
CA TYR A 74 -11.55 4.19 -15.51
C TYR A 74 -10.11 3.69 -15.58
N ARG A 75 -9.48 3.71 -16.76
CA ARG A 75 -8.16 3.11 -16.99
C ARG A 75 -7.09 3.62 -16.02
N GLN A 76 -7.18 4.87 -15.58
CA GLN A 76 -6.27 5.48 -14.61
C GLN A 76 -6.37 4.90 -13.19
N PHE A 77 -7.46 4.20 -12.88
CA PHE A 77 -7.74 3.60 -11.57
C PHE A 77 -7.54 2.08 -11.54
N LEU A 78 -7.17 1.48 -12.68
CA LEU A 78 -6.97 0.04 -12.82
C LEU A 78 -5.51 -0.35 -12.56
N SER A 79 -5.32 -1.41 -11.79
CA SER A 79 -4.08 -2.17 -11.67
C SER A 79 -4.11 -3.29 -12.71
N ILE A 80 -3.21 -3.22 -13.70
CA ILE A 80 -3.06 -4.26 -14.71
C ILE A 80 -2.04 -5.28 -14.19
N LEU A 81 -2.39 -6.56 -14.25
CA LEU A 81 -1.55 -7.69 -13.84
C LEU A 81 -1.19 -8.47 -15.11
N PRO A 82 -0.11 -8.09 -15.82
CA PRO A 82 0.17 -8.57 -17.17
C PRO A 82 0.78 -9.97 -17.24
N ASP A 83 1.33 -10.48 -16.14
CA ASP A 83 1.96 -11.80 -16.07
C ASP A 83 1.49 -12.61 -14.85
N SER A 84 1.86 -13.90 -14.87
CA SER A 84 1.41 -14.85 -13.86
C SER A 84 1.95 -14.55 -12.48
N GLU A 85 3.22 -14.18 -12.35
CA GLU A 85 3.83 -13.94 -11.05
C GLU A 85 3.17 -12.75 -10.36
N ILE A 86 2.96 -11.64 -11.09
CA ILE A 86 2.26 -10.46 -10.57
C ILE A 86 0.81 -10.80 -10.19
N ALA A 87 0.10 -11.53 -11.03
CA ALA A 87 -1.29 -11.92 -10.76
C ALA A 87 -1.41 -12.86 -9.54
N ILE A 88 -0.52 -13.86 -9.43
CA ILE A 88 -0.46 -14.79 -8.28
C ILE A 88 -0.17 -14.01 -7.01
N ARG A 89 0.88 -13.17 -7.02
CA ARG A 89 1.30 -12.36 -5.87
C ARG A 89 0.17 -11.44 -5.41
N ASN A 90 -0.50 -10.75 -6.34
CA ASN A 90 -1.63 -9.88 -6.00
C ASN A 90 -2.77 -10.62 -5.31
N LEU A 91 -3.16 -11.79 -5.80
CA LEU A 91 -4.21 -12.58 -5.17
C LEU A 91 -3.78 -13.11 -3.79
N PHE A 92 -2.54 -13.58 -3.64
CA PHE A 92 -2.04 -14.12 -2.38
C PHE A 92 -1.92 -13.04 -1.30
N SER A 93 -1.41 -11.86 -1.66
CA SER A 93 -1.36 -10.70 -0.77
C SER A 93 -2.75 -10.17 -0.43
N THR A 94 -3.69 -10.23 -1.36
CA THR A 94 -5.11 -9.93 -1.10
C THR A 94 -5.69 -10.90 -0.10
N ALA A 95 -5.48 -12.21 -0.26
CA ALA A 95 -5.94 -13.22 0.68
C ALA A 95 -5.27 -13.11 2.06
N ALA A 96 -4.01 -12.68 2.11
CA ALA A 96 -3.28 -12.39 3.34
C ALA A 96 -3.77 -11.12 4.06
N GLY A 97 -4.64 -10.31 3.43
CA GLY A 97 -5.11 -9.05 3.98
C GLY A 97 -4.05 -7.95 3.98
N LEU A 98 -2.96 -8.11 3.24
CA LEU A 98 -1.94 -7.08 3.02
C LEU A 98 -2.48 -5.96 2.12
N GLU A 99 -3.40 -6.31 1.22
CA GLU A 99 -4.03 -5.38 0.29
C GLU A 99 -5.39 -4.87 0.77
N SER A 100 -5.74 -5.00 2.05
CA SER A 100 -7.00 -4.50 2.61
C SER A 100 -6.83 -3.09 3.19
N GLN A 101 -7.88 -2.27 3.11
CA GLN A 101 -7.87 -0.89 3.66
C GLN A 101 -7.55 -0.87 5.16
N ALA A 102 -7.94 -1.93 5.88
CA ALA A 102 -7.37 -2.28 7.17
C ALA A 102 -6.50 -3.53 7.00
N VAL A 103 -5.17 -3.37 7.09
CA VAL A 103 -4.23 -4.50 7.01
C VAL A 103 -4.60 -5.56 8.06
N GLY A 104 -4.80 -6.80 7.59
CA GLY A 104 -5.19 -7.96 8.41
C GLY A 104 -6.70 -8.28 8.48
N GLU A 105 -7.54 -7.62 7.68
CA GLU A 105 -8.99 -7.85 7.63
C GLU A 105 -9.37 -9.33 7.43
N HIS A 106 -10.27 -9.83 8.27
CA HIS A 106 -10.62 -11.25 8.33
C HIS A 106 -11.56 -11.72 7.20
N GLN A 107 -12.36 -10.81 6.65
CA GLN A 107 -13.46 -11.14 5.75
C GLN A 107 -13.02 -11.52 4.33
N ILE A 108 -11.84 -11.06 3.87
CA ILE A 108 -11.41 -11.23 2.47
C ILE A 108 -11.24 -12.70 2.06
N THR A 109 -10.70 -13.56 2.93
CA THR A 109 -10.59 -15.00 2.67
C THR A 109 -11.96 -15.69 2.56
N GLY A 110 -12.97 -15.16 3.26
CA GLY A 110 -14.35 -15.64 3.15
C GLY A 110 -14.96 -15.23 1.81
N GLN A 111 -14.79 -13.96 1.42
CA GLN A 111 -15.25 -13.41 0.15
C GLN A 111 -14.61 -14.12 -1.06
N ILE A 112 -13.31 -14.43 -1.01
CA ILE A 112 -12.63 -15.21 -2.04
C ILE A 112 -13.23 -16.61 -2.17
N ARG A 113 -13.60 -17.25 -1.05
CA ARG A 113 -14.23 -18.57 -1.05
C ARG A 113 -15.65 -18.51 -1.66
N GLU A 114 -16.43 -17.49 -1.33
CA GLU A 114 -17.76 -17.30 -1.91
C GLU A 114 -17.67 -17.07 -3.42
N ALA A 115 -16.76 -16.20 -3.86
CA ALA A 115 -16.48 -15.98 -5.27
C ALA A 115 -16.09 -17.28 -6.00
N LEU A 116 -15.29 -18.15 -5.36
CA LEU A 116 -14.89 -19.44 -5.93
C LEU A 116 -16.11 -20.36 -6.13
N THR A 117 -17.04 -20.37 -5.18
CA THR A 117 -18.29 -21.14 -5.30
C THR A 117 -19.10 -20.66 -6.51
N ILE A 118 -19.26 -19.34 -6.68
CA ILE A 118 -19.98 -18.75 -7.82
C ILE A 118 -19.30 -19.13 -9.15
N ALA A 119 -17.97 -19.04 -9.23
CA ALA A 119 -17.24 -19.37 -10.46
C ALA A 119 -17.36 -20.85 -10.85
N ARG A 120 -17.44 -21.75 -9.85
CA ARG A 120 -17.70 -23.19 -10.04
C ARG A 120 -19.13 -23.45 -10.50
N GLU A 121 -20.13 -22.81 -9.88
CA GLU A 121 -21.54 -22.90 -10.30
C GLU A 121 -21.72 -22.51 -11.78
N GLU A 122 -21.00 -21.48 -12.22
CA GLU A 122 -21.04 -20.97 -13.59
C GLU A 122 -20.10 -21.70 -14.57
N ASN A 123 -19.41 -22.77 -14.13
CA ASN A 123 -18.43 -23.54 -14.92
C ASN A 123 -17.39 -22.65 -15.63
N THR A 124 -16.99 -21.56 -14.97
CA THR A 124 -16.08 -20.55 -15.54
C THR A 124 -14.63 -20.73 -15.11
N ILE A 125 -14.40 -21.56 -14.09
CA ILE A 125 -13.10 -21.88 -13.54
C ILE A 125 -12.65 -23.28 -13.95
N GLY A 126 -11.35 -23.46 -14.19
CA GLY A 126 -10.74 -24.74 -14.47
C GLY A 126 -9.66 -25.09 -13.45
N ALA A 127 -8.82 -26.06 -13.79
CA ALA A 127 -7.85 -26.62 -12.86
C ALA A 127 -6.69 -25.69 -12.51
N VAL A 128 -6.43 -24.63 -13.29
CA VAL A 128 -5.34 -23.68 -13.02
C VAL A 128 -5.77 -22.65 -11.97
N LEU A 129 -6.85 -21.92 -12.24
CA LEU A 129 -7.37 -20.90 -11.33
C LEU A 129 -8.00 -21.53 -10.08
N ASP A 130 -8.57 -22.74 -10.16
CA ASP A 130 -9.09 -23.41 -8.97
C ASP A 130 -7.97 -23.74 -7.96
N GLU A 131 -6.84 -24.24 -8.43
CA GLU A 131 -5.66 -24.47 -7.58
C GLU A 131 -5.09 -23.14 -7.06
N LEU A 132 -4.99 -22.13 -7.93
CA LEU A 132 -4.53 -20.78 -7.56
C LEU A 132 -5.33 -20.23 -6.37
N ILE A 133 -6.67 -20.28 -6.44
CA ILE A 133 -7.52 -19.68 -5.42
C ILE A 133 -7.51 -20.50 -4.14
N ARG A 134 -7.50 -21.84 -4.24
CA ARG A 134 -7.34 -22.71 -3.05
C ARG A 134 -6.02 -22.42 -2.34
N HIS A 135 -4.95 -22.23 -3.09
CA HIS A 135 -3.64 -21.90 -2.55
C HIS A 135 -3.61 -20.49 -1.97
N ALA A 136 -4.24 -19.50 -2.61
CA ALA A 136 -4.39 -18.15 -2.06
C ALA A 136 -5.09 -18.15 -0.68
N ILE A 137 -6.17 -18.93 -0.53
CA ILE A 137 -6.87 -19.09 0.75
C ILE A 137 -5.95 -19.75 1.79
N HIS A 138 -5.11 -20.72 1.39
CA HIS A 138 -4.12 -21.35 2.25
C HIS A 138 -3.06 -20.34 2.71
N THR A 139 -2.44 -19.61 1.79
CA THR A 139 -1.47 -18.55 2.07
C THR A 139 -2.04 -17.52 3.05
N GLY A 140 -3.27 -17.06 2.82
CA GLY A 140 -3.93 -16.11 3.72
C GLY A 140 -4.14 -16.65 5.14
N LYS A 141 -4.44 -17.95 5.29
CA LYS A 141 -4.51 -18.60 6.62
C LYS A 141 -3.14 -18.72 7.27
N LYS A 142 -2.12 -19.12 6.50
CA LYS A 142 -0.74 -19.30 6.97
C LYS A 142 -0.16 -18.00 7.50
N VAL A 143 -0.27 -16.91 6.73
CA VAL A 143 0.15 -15.57 7.17
C VAL A 143 -0.51 -15.17 8.49
N ARG A 144 -1.80 -15.46 8.68
CA ARG A 144 -2.51 -15.11 9.93
C ARG A 144 -2.10 -15.96 11.13
N GLN A 145 -1.72 -17.22 10.92
CA GLN A 145 -1.30 -18.12 11.98
C GLN A 145 0.14 -17.83 12.42
N GLU A 146 1.00 -17.47 11.47
CA GLU A 146 2.43 -17.30 11.69
C GLU A 146 2.83 -15.84 11.97
N THR A 147 1.96 -14.86 11.67
CA THR A 147 2.22 -13.43 11.94
C THR A 147 1.21 -12.82 12.91
N ASN A 148 1.57 -11.71 13.55
CA ASN A 148 0.63 -10.99 14.42
C ASN A 148 -0.34 -10.07 13.65
N ILE A 149 -0.34 -10.08 12.30
CA ILE A 149 -1.25 -9.28 11.47
C ILE A 149 -2.73 -9.55 11.81
N GLY A 150 -3.07 -10.81 12.14
CA GLY A 150 -4.43 -11.21 12.49
C GLY A 150 -4.84 -10.91 13.93
N LYS A 151 -3.91 -10.66 14.87
CA LYS A 151 -4.22 -10.41 16.28
C LYS A 151 -4.71 -8.98 16.54
N PHE A 152 -4.41 -8.05 15.64
CA PHE A 152 -4.72 -6.63 15.78
C PHE A 152 -5.76 -6.14 14.75
N SER A 153 -6.72 -6.99 14.37
CA SER A 153 -7.76 -6.65 13.39
C SER A 153 -8.63 -5.51 13.92
N ALA A 154 -8.25 -4.26 13.66
CA ALA A 154 -8.97 -3.09 14.15
C ALA A 154 -10.25 -2.87 13.34
N SER A 155 -11.29 -3.65 13.63
CA SER A 155 -12.64 -3.12 13.48
C SER A 155 -12.88 -2.10 14.59
N LEU A 156 -13.66 -1.04 14.34
CA LEU A 156 -14.07 -0.08 15.37
C LEU A 156 -14.68 -0.79 16.60
N ALA A 157 -15.33 -1.93 16.37
CA ALA A 157 -15.84 -2.84 17.39
C ALA A 157 -14.75 -3.48 18.27
N THR A 158 -13.66 -3.97 17.69
CA THR A 158 -12.56 -4.55 18.46
C THR A 158 -11.87 -3.49 19.34
N VAL A 159 -11.72 -2.28 18.82
CA VAL A 159 -11.09 -1.17 19.55
C VAL A 159 -11.98 -0.69 20.69
N GLY A 160 -13.29 -0.60 20.46
CA GLY A 160 -14.25 -0.30 21.52
C GLY A 160 -14.21 -1.34 22.64
N PHE A 161 -14.08 -2.62 22.31
CA PHE A 161 -13.91 -3.70 23.28
C PHE A 161 -12.62 -3.56 24.10
N GLU A 162 -11.47 -3.38 23.43
CA GLU A 162 -10.16 -3.20 24.09
C GLU A 162 -10.13 -1.95 25.00
N LEU A 163 -10.81 -0.89 24.61
CA LEU A 163 -10.96 0.34 25.41
C LEU A 163 -11.70 0.07 26.72
N ILE A 164 -12.79 -0.69 26.67
CA ILE A 164 -13.55 -1.03 27.88
C ILE A 164 -12.67 -1.82 28.87
N GLU A 165 -11.87 -2.78 28.37
CA GLU A 165 -10.93 -3.55 29.20
C GLU A 165 -9.81 -2.69 29.79
N GLN A 166 -9.19 -1.81 28.98
CA GLN A 166 -8.09 -0.95 29.43
C GLN A 166 -8.51 0.00 30.55
N GLU A 167 -9.74 0.49 30.51
CA GLU A 167 -10.27 1.40 31.52
C GLU A 167 -10.72 0.69 32.81
N GLY A 168 -10.55 -0.64 32.89
CA GLY A 168 -10.75 -1.43 34.10
C GLY A 168 -12.19 -1.83 34.39
N TYR A 169 -13.11 -1.70 33.42
CA TYR A 169 -14.49 -2.13 33.58
C TYR A 169 -14.62 -3.65 33.45
N LYS A 170 -15.29 -4.28 34.42
CA LYS A 170 -15.67 -5.70 34.32
C LYS A 170 -17.00 -5.82 33.59
N PHE A 171 -17.02 -6.48 32.45
CA PHE A 171 -18.23 -6.65 31.62
C PHE A 171 -19.40 -7.24 32.40
N GLU A 172 -19.15 -8.25 33.24
CA GLU A 172 -20.16 -8.98 34.03
C GLU A 172 -20.94 -8.10 35.03
N GLU A 173 -20.32 -7.01 35.49
CA GLU A 173 -20.89 -6.05 36.45
C GLU A 173 -21.43 -4.79 35.76
N SER A 174 -21.15 -4.61 34.45
CA SER A 174 -21.39 -3.37 33.73
C SER A 174 -22.77 -3.31 33.08
N VAL A 175 -23.43 -2.16 33.19
CA VAL A 175 -24.67 -1.82 32.49
C VAL A 175 -24.34 -0.99 31.25
N PHE A 176 -24.81 -1.46 30.09
CA PHE A 176 -24.58 -0.83 28.79
C PHE A 176 -25.80 -0.02 28.33
N LEU A 177 -25.55 1.14 27.74
CA LEU A 177 -26.55 1.90 26.99
C LEU A 177 -26.04 2.16 25.58
N VAL A 178 -26.76 1.67 24.58
CA VAL A 178 -26.46 1.88 23.16
C VAL A 178 -27.46 2.87 22.59
N ILE A 179 -26.96 3.94 21.98
CA ILE A 179 -27.76 5.01 21.39
C ILE A 179 -27.51 5.02 19.88
N GLY A 180 -28.53 4.60 19.13
CA GLY A 180 -28.46 4.42 17.68
C GLY A 180 -28.25 2.97 17.25
N THR A 181 -28.76 2.65 16.07
CA THR A 181 -28.97 1.28 15.58
C THR A 181 -28.14 0.94 14.32
N GLY A 182 -27.12 1.77 14.04
CA GLY A 182 -26.25 1.67 12.86
C GLY A 182 -25.05 0.75 13.06
N ASN A 183 -23.84 1.25 12.77
CA ASN A 183 -22.56 0.51 12.77
C ASN A 183 -22.15 -0.13 14.12
N MET A 184 -22.93 0.11 15.18
CA MET A 184 -22.68 -0.28 16.57
C MET A 184 -23.03 -1.73 16.86
N ALA A 185 -23.84 -2.36 16.00
CA ALA A 185 -24.25 -3.75 16.16
C ALA A 185 -23.07 -4.72 16.24
N ASN A 186 -22.01 -4.46 15.47
CA ASN A 186 -20.81 -5.30 15.47
C ASN A 186 -20.03 -5.21 16.80
N LEU A 187 -20.00 -4.02 17.44
CA LEU A 187 -19.36 -3.84 18.74
C LEU A 187 -20.12 -4.60 19.83
N VAL A 188 -21.45 -4.40 19.87
CA VAL A 188 -22.32 -5.03 20.85
C VAL A 188 -22.31 -6.55 20.69
N ASN A 189 -22.41 -7.07 19.47
CA ASN A 189 -22.29 -8.50 19.19
C ASN A 189 -20.92 -9.05 19.64
N THR A 190 -19.82 -8.32 19.37
CA THR A 190 -18.48 -8.75 19.81
C THR A 190 -18.37 -8.83 21.33
N VAL A 191 -18.97 -7.88 22.07
CA VAL A 191 -19.01 -7.89 23.53
C VAL A 191 -19.84 -9.07 24.04
N LEU A 192 -21.05 -9.27 23.49
CA LEU A 192 -21.99 -10.32 23.92
C LEU A 192 -21.51 -11.74 23.58
N ASP A 193 -20.80 -11.93 22.47
CA ASP A 193 -20.24 -13.24 22.09
C ASP A 193 -19.10 -13.68 23.03
N ARG A 194 -18.35 -12.71 23.55
CA ARG A 194 -17.12 -12.97 24.33
C ARG A 194 -17.34 -12.92 25.84
N THR A 195 -18.31 -12.15 26.30
CA THR A 195 -18.48 -11.81 27.71
C THR A 195 -19.96 -11.78 28.10
N LYS A 196 -20.24 -12.07 29.37
CA LYS A 196 -21.56 -11.83 29.95
C LYS A 196 -21.61 -10.40 30.47
N ILE A 197 -22.76 -9.74 30.31
CA ILE A 197 -23.02 -8.39 30.81
C ILE A 197 -24.18 -8.38 31.81
N LYS A 198 -24.22 -7.38 32.70
CA LYS A 198 -25.28 -7.25 33.70
C LYS A 198 -26.62 -6.87 33.08
N LYS A 199 -26.62 -5.84 32.23
CA LYS A 199 -27.82 -5.31 31.58
C LYS A 199 -27.47 -4.48 30.33
N LEU A 200 -28.35 -4.48 29.34
CA LEU A 200 -28.21 -3.71 28.10
C LEU A 200 -29.50 -2.92 27.79
N TYR A 201 -29.34 -1.62 27.59
CA TYR A 201 -30.39 -0.73 27.09
C TYR A 201 -30.10 -0.32 25.64
N VAL A 202 -31.13 -0.28 24.81
CA VAL A 202 -31.04 0.19 23.42
C VAL A 202 -32.01 1.34 23.20
N ALA A 203 -31.49 2.50 22.81
CA ALA A 203 -32.27 3.70 22.55
C ALA A 203 -32.06 4.18 21.09
N SER A 204 -33.13 4.63 20.44
CA SER A 204 -33.14 5.06 19.04
C SER A 204 -34.30 6.02 18.80
N HIS A 205 -34.16 6.90 17.81
CA HIS A 205 -35.28 7.70 17.30
C HIS A 205 -36.37 6.82 16.65
N ASP A 206 -35.97 5.66 16.13
CA ASP A 206 -36.86 4.62 15.64
C ASP A 206 -37.02 3.56 16.73
N PHE A 207 -38.15 3.61 17.44
CA PHE A 207 -38.42 2.72 18.59
C PHE A 207 -38.68 1.28 18.17
N GLU A 208 -39.31 1.04 17.01
CA GLU A 208 -39.52 -0.32 16.49
C GLU A 208 -38.18 -1.00 16.23
N ARG A 209 -37.24 -0.29 15.60
CA ARG A 209 -35.88 -0.79 15.38
C ARG A 209 -35.11 -1.01 16.67
N ALA A 210 -35.29 -0.16 17.69
CA ALA A 210 -34.70 -0.41 19.01
C ALA A 210 -35.26 -1.68 19.68
N GLN A 211 -36.56 -1.94 19.54
CA GLN A 211 -37.19 -3.16 20.06
C GLN A 211 -36.68 -4.43 19.38
N GLU A 212 -36.51 -4.41 18.06
CA GLU A 212 -35.95 -5.53 17.31
C GLU A 212 -34.53 -5.87 17.79
N MET A 213 -33.66 -4.85 17.90
CA MET A 213 -32.27 -5.05 18.31
C MET A 213 -32.14 -5.42 19.79
N ALA A 214 -32.95 -4.81 20.68
CA ALA A 214 -33.00 -5.21 22.07
C ALA A 214 -33.41 -6.67 22.23
N LYS A 215 -34.36 -7.15 21.42
CA LYS A 215 -34.77 -8.56 21.41
C LYS A 215 -33.64 -9.48 20.93
N GLU A 216 -32.91 -9.08 19.88
CA GLU A 216 -31.75 -9.83 19.37
C GLU A 216 -30.63 -9.93 20.42
N TRP A 217 -30.35 -8.82 21.11
CA TRP A 217 -29.26 -8.70 22.07
C TRP A 217 -29.63 -9.06 23.51
N ARG A 218 -30.86 -9.53 23.74
CA ARG A 218 -31.40 -9.83 25.08
C ARG A 218 -31.32 -8.63 26.04
N GLY A 219 -31.54 -7.43 25.51
CA GLY A 219 -31.61 -6.17 26.24
C GLY A 219 -33.03 -5.60 26.32
N GLU A 220 -33.13 -4.36 26.80
CA GLU A 220 -34.37 -3.60 26.94
C GLU A 220 -34.36 -2.38 26.02
N ALA A 221 -35.40 -2.20 25.21
CA ALA A 221 -35.56 -1.01 24.38
C ALA A 221 -36.11 0.15 25.21
N VAL A 222 -35.51 1.34 25.06
CA VAL A 222 -35.86 2.54 25.81
C VAL A 222 -36.24 3.66 24.84
N GLN A 223 -37.37 4.32 25.09
CA GLN A 223 -37.79 5.48 24.32
C GLN A 223 -36.88 6.69 24.62
N MET A 224 -36.69 7.57 23.63
CA MET A 224 -35.74 8.70 23.75
C MET A 224 -36.11 9.68 24.89
N ASP A 225 -37.38 9.82 25.21
CA ASP A 225 -37.89 10.61 26.33
C ASP A 225 -37.51 10.01 27.71
N GLN A 226 -37.47 8.69 27.80
CA GLN A 226 -37.12 7.90 29.00
C GLN A 226 -35.63 7.55 29.12
N MET A 227 -34.79 7.96 28.17
CA MET A 227 -33.36 7.66 28.15
C MET A 227 -32.61 8.12 29.42
N HIS A 228 -33.10 9.15 30.10
CA HIS A 228 -32.51 9.69 31.33
C HIS A 228 -32.38 8.64 32.45
N ALA A 229 -33.35 7.72 32.58
CA ALA A 229 -33.29 6.64 33.57
C ALA A 229 -32.20 5.61 33.21
N ALA A 230 -32.11 5.23 31.93
CA ALA A 230 -31.10 4.30 31.44
C ALA A 230 -29.68 4.89 31.51
N LEU A 231 -29.52 6.19 31.23
CA LEU A 231 -28.24 6.89 31.31
C LEU A 231 -27.72 6.98 32.75
N SER A 232 -28.61 7.06 33.75
CA SER A 232 -28.24 7.08 35.16
C SER A 232 -27.64 5.74 35.61
N GLU A 233 -28.25 4.62 35.21
CA GLU A 233 -27.81 3.27 35.56
C GLU A 233 -26.59 2.80 34.74
N ALA A 234 -26.45 3.26 33.50
CA ALA A 234 -25.38 2.83 32.61
C ALA A 234 -23.99 3.32 33.07
N ASN A 235 -23.03 2.40 33.03
CA ASN A 235 -21.61 2.68 33.26
C ASN A 235 -20.85 2.81 31.93
N ILE A 236 -21.34 2.18 30.87
CA ILE A 236 -20.75 2.21 29.52
C ILE A 236 -21.83 2.69 28.53
N ILE A 237 -21.57 3.82 27.89
CA ILE A 237 -22.48 4.49 26.96
C ILE A 237 -21.84 4.51 25.57
N ILE A 238 -22.60 4.09 24.58
CA ILE A 238 -22.11 3.83 23.23
C ILE A 238 -23.01 4.58 22.24
N GLY A 239 -22.47 5.59 21.53
CA GLY A 239 -23.21 6.41 20.58
C GLY A 239 -22.83 6.12 19.12
N GLY A 240 -23.81 5.96 18.22
CA GLY A 240 -23.55 5.78 16.78
C GLY A 240 -24.71 6.09 15.84
N THR A 241 -25.35 7.26 15.98
CA THR A 241 -26.40 7.72 15.04
C THR A 241 -25.84 8.59 13.92
N GLN A 242 -26.53 8.60 12.77
CA GLN A 242 -26.36 9.63 11.74
C GLN A 242 -27.30 10.80 12.07
N GLY A 243 -26.72 11.87 12.62
CA GLY A 243 -27.45 13.04 13.13
C GLY A 243 -27.03 13.35 14.57
N GLU A 244 -27.07 14.63 14.94
CA GLU A 244 -26.80 15.07 16.32
C GLU A 244 -27.78 14.38 17.27
N ILE A 245 -27.27 13.48 18.11
CA ILE A 245 -27.95 13.17 19.36
C ILE A 245 -27.65 14.37 20.25
N ASN A 246 -28.50 15.39 20.20
CA ASN A 246 -28.40 16.49 21.14
C ASN A 246 -28.82 16.00 22.54
N LEU A 247 -27.90 15.28 23.18
CA LEU A 247 -27.97 14.99 24.61
C LEU A 247 -27.76 16.27 25.43
N LEU A 248 -27.18 17.32 24.83
CA LEU A 248 -26.91 18.63 25.43
C LEU A 248 -26.97 19.75 24.36
N HIS A 249 -28.13 20.37 24.17
CA HIS A 249 -28.26 21.74 23.62
C HIS A 249 -28.64 22.61 24.85
N GLU A 250 -28.04 23.75 25.17
CA GLU A 250 -27.73 24.92 24.34
C GLU A 250 -26.42 25.62 24.75
N GLU A 251 -25.92 26.42 23.80
CA GLU A 251 -24.84 27.39 23.91
C GLU A 251 -25.02 28.30 25.13
N THR A 252 -23.92 28.57 25.84
CA THR A 252 -23.81 29.37 27.09
C THR A 252 -24.14 28.59 28.39
N MET A 253 -23.12 27.95 28.98
CA MET A 253 -23.21 27.30 30.31
C MET A 253 -23.65 28.23 31.46
N ALA A 254 -23.65 29.56 31.27
CA ALA A 254 -24.02 30.50 32.31
C ALA A 254 -25.54 30.54 32.61
N GLU A 255 -26.40 30.10 31.69
CA GLU A 255 -27.87 30.21 31.86
C GLU A 255 -28.64 28.90 31.61
N SER A 256 -27.98 27.75 31.48
CA SER A 256 -28.65 26.49 31.19
C SER A 256 -29.43 25.93 32.39
N LYS A 257 -30.77 25.99 32.32
CA LYS A 257 -31.69 25.14 33.07
C LYS A 257 -32.17 23.98 32.19
N CYS A 258 -31.28 23.04 31.85
CA CYS A 258 -31.68 21.77 31.24
C CYS A 258 -31.30 20.57 32.14
N PRO A 259 -32.26 19.73 32.57
CA PRO A 259 -32.08 18.76 33.65
C PRO A 259 -31.22 17.52 33.31
N ARG A 260 -30.72 17.36 32.07
CA ARG A 260 -30.09 16.09 31.62
C ARG A 260 -28.58 15.98 31.79
N ALA A 261 -27.82 17.08 31.85
CA ALA A 261 -26.39 17.07 32.20
C ALA A 261 -26.16 16.65 33.66
N ASN A 262 -27.05 17.10 34.56
CA ASN A 262 -26.98 16.78 35.98
C ASN A 262 -27.13 15.27 36.25
N PHE A 263 -27.83 14.51 35.41
CA PHE A 263 -28.01 13.07 35.65
C PHE A 263 -26.75 12.23 35.41
N ALA A 264 -25.92 12.58 34.42
CA ALA A 264 -24.63 11.92 34.20
C ALA A 264 -23.61 12.28 35.28
N LEU A 265 -23.71 13.49 35.86
CA LEU A 265 -22.81 14.01 36.90
C LEU A 265 -23.20 13.60 38.32
N GLN A 266 -24.49 13.38 38.62
CA GLN A 266 -25.00 13.01 39.95
C GLN A 266 -25.07 11.49 40.22
N SER A 267 -24.93 10.66 39.19
CA SER A 267 -24.88 9.21 39.35
C SER A 267 -23.47 8.81 39.81
N GLY A 268 -23.33 8.29 41.03
CA GLY A 268 -22.03 7.92 41.58
C GLY A 268 -21.32 6.86 40.73
N GLY A 269 -20.03 7.06 40.46
CA GLY A 269 -19.17 6.14 39.72
C GLY A 269 -18.58 6.76 38.43
N CYS A 270 -17.49 6.18 37.92
CA CYS A 270 -16.87 6.60 36.67
C CYS A 270 -17.67 6.04 35.47
N LYS A 271 -17.96 6.88 34.48
CA LYS A 271 -18.70 6.50 33.27
C LYS A 271 -17.82 6.56 32.03
N LEU A 272 -17.93 5.55 31.17
CA LEU A 272 -17.22 5.47 29.90
C LEU A 272 -18.17 5.77 28.74
N PHE A 273 -17.82 6.75 27.92
CA PHE A 273 -18.53 7.12 26.70
C PHE A 273 -17.67 6.79 25.48
N LEU A 274 -18.24 6.06 24.54
CA LEU A 274 -17.63 5.75 23.25
C LEU A 274 -18.47 6.39 22.13
N ASP A 275 -17.92 7.43 21.50
CA ASP A 275 -18.57 8.16 20.39
C ASP A 275 -18.08 7.64 19.05
N PHE A 276 -18.96 6.96 18.31
CA PHE A 276 -18.72 6.52 16.94
C PHE A 276 -19.55 7.31 15.91
N GLY A 277 -20.23 8.37 16.32
CA GLY A 277 -21.08 9.20 15.47
C GLY A 277 -20.30 10.17 14.57
N VAL A 278 -20.82 10.38 13.35
CA VAL A 278 -20.43 11.49 12.46
C VAL A 278 -21.72 12.12 11.91
N PRO A 279 -22.15 13.32 12.37
CA PRO A 279 -21.55 14.17 13.41
C PRO A 279 -21.50 13.54 14.81
N ARG A 280 -20.68 14.12 15.71
CA ARG A 280 -20.46 13.60 17.09
C ARG A 280 -21.77 13.46 17.85
N ASN A 281 -21.89 12.41 18.67
CA ASN A 281 -23.06 12.16 19.50
C ASN A 281 -22.92 12.75 20.91
N PHE A 282 -21.70 13.03 21.38
CA PHE A 282 -21.45 13.59 22.70
C PHE A 282 -20.66 14.91 22.64
N ASN A 283 -20.94 15.80 23.60
CA ASN A 283 -20.23 17.08 23.72
C ASN A 283 -18.77 16.84 24.19
N PRO A 284 -17.75 17.34 23.47
CA PRO A 284 -16.35 17.18 23.85
C PRO A 284 -15.99 17.71 25.25
N ASN A 285 -16.72 18.70 25.77
CA ASN A 285 -16.48 19.28 27.10
C ASN A 285 -16.70 18.26 28.22
N LEU A 286 -17.38 17.13 27.95
CA LEU A 286 -17.51 16.03 28.91
C LEU A 286 -16.15 15.43 29.32
N LYS A 287 -15.09 15.63 28.53
CA LYS A 287 -13.71 15.20 28.85
C LYS A 287 -13.10 15.95 30.05
N GLU A 288 -13.65 17.10 30.44
CA GLU A 288 -13.12 17.93 31.52
C GLU A 288 -13.58 17.47 32.91
N HIS A 289 -14.50 16.50 32.99
CA HIS A 289 -15.03 15.98 34.26
C HIS A 289 -14.30 14.71 34.72
N ASP A 290 -13.80 14.71 35.97
CA ASP A 290 -13.02 13.61 36.55
C ASP A 290 -13.73 12.24 36.57
N ASN A 291 -15.07 12.24 36.57
CA ASN A 291 -15.90 11.04 36.60
C ASN A 291 -16.35 10.55 35.21
N ILE A 292 -15.94 11.21 34.12
CA ILE A 292 -16.34 10.87 32.76
C ILE A 292 -15.11 10.62 31.89
N LYS A 293 -15.08 9.46 31.23
CA LYS A 293 -14.10 9.14 30.20
C LYS A 293 -14.79 9.10 28.85
N LEU A 294 -14.49 10.06 27.98
CA LEU A 294 -15.06 10.13 26.64
C LEU A 294 -13.98 9.85 25.58
N PHE A 295 -14.20 8.81 24.77
CA PHE A 295 -13.40 8.52 23.58
C PHE A 295 -14.22 8.82 22.33
N ASP A 296 -13.72 9.74 21.51
CA ASP A 296 -14.32 10.05 20.21
C ASP A 296 -13.62 9.27 19.07
N LEU A 297 -14.18 9.37 17.87
CA LEU A 297 -13.60 8.74 16.68
C LEU A 297 -12.14 9.13 16.43
N ASP A 298 -11.70 10.33 16.80
CA ASP A 298 -10.32 10.76 16.59
C ASP A 298 -9.37 10.15 17.64
N ASP A 299 -9.84 9.94 18.87
CA ASP A 299 -9.11 9.21 19.90
C ASP A 299 -9.03 7.71 19.59
N ILE A 300 -10.14 7.13 19.12
CA ILE A 300 -10.19 5.74 18.62
C ILE A 300 -9.24 5.59 17.41
N LYS A 301 -9.14 6.60 16.54
CA LYS A 301 -8.15 6.66 15.46
C LYS A 301 -6.70 6.73 15.97
N LYS A 302 -6.41 7.49 17.03
CA LYS A 302 -5.05 7.52 17.63
C LYS A 302 -4.66 6.17 18.23
N ILE A 303 -5.59 5.44 18.83
CA ILE A 303 -5.36 4.12 19.42
C ILE A 303 -5.18 3.07 18.31
N THR A 304 -6.04 3.08 17.30
CA THR A 304 -5.85 2.26 16.10
C THR A 304 -4.55 2.58 15.38
N TYR A 305 -4.05 3.82 15.42
CA TYR A 305 -2.75 4.21 14.87
C TYR A 305 -1.59 3.52 15.58
N LYS A 306 -1.62 3.35 16.92
CA LYS A 306 -0.63 2.53 17.65
C LYS A 306 -0.71 1.05 17.27
N GLY A 307 -1.91 0.51 17.08
CA GLY A 307 -2.12 -0.87 16.59
C GLY A 307 -1.77 -1.07 15.10
N LEU A 308 -1.87 -0.01 14.28
CA LEU A 308 -1.40 0.04 12.89
C LEU A 308 0.13 0.00 12.85
N LEU A 309 0.82 0.77 13.69
CA LEU A 309 2.28 0.78 13.77
C LEU A 309 2.85 -0.61 14.11
N LYS A 310 2.26 -1.33 15.07
CA LYS A 310 2.64 -2.72 15.37
C LYS A 310 2.35 -3.70 14.20
N ARG A 311 1.35 -3.41 13.36
CA ARG A 311 1.07 -4.20 12.15
C ARG A 311 2.09 -3.94 11.05
N TYR A 312 2.56 -2.70 10.89
CA TYR A 312 3.61 -2.34 9.94
C TYR A 312 4.92 -3.12 10.21
N ASP A 313 5.24 -3.38 11.47
CA ASP A 313 6.43 -4.16 11.85
C ASP A 313 6.34 -5.64 11.43
N GLU A 314 5.13 -6.17 11.22
CA GLU A 314 4.86 -7.57 10.82
C GLU A 314 4.72 -7.76 9.30
N ILE A 315 4.50 -6.68 8.54
CA ILE A 315 4.39 -6.70 7.08
C ILE A 315 5.60 -7.41 6.41
N PRO A 316 6.86 -7.16 6.81
CA PRO A 316 8.00 -7.85 6.21
C PRO A 316 7.89 -9.37 6.32
N MET A 317 7.50 -9.89 7.48
CA MET A 317 7.37 -11.34 7.70
C MET A 317 6.22 -11.92 6.87
N ALA A 318 5.07 -11.25 6.84
CA ALA A 318 3.94 -11.67 6.02
C ALA A 318 4.27 -11.68 4.52
N ARG A 319 5.04 -10.69 4.04
CA ARG A 319 5.54 -10.65 2.66
C ARG A 319 6.48 -11.81 2.37
N THR A 320 7.37 -12.17 3.30
CA THR A 320 8.24 -13.34 3.14
C THR A 320 7.44 -14.61 2.94
N ILE A 321 6.39 -14.84 3.75
CA ILE A 321 5.50 -16.01 3.59
C ILE A 321 4.83 -15.98 2.22
N VAL A 322 4.23 -14.84 1.83
CA VAL A 322 3.58 -14.72 0.52
C VAL A 322 4.56 -15.00 -0.62
N ASN A 323 5.77 -14.46 -0.57
CA ASN A 323 6.78 -14.66 -1.60
C ASN A 323 7.15 -16.14 -1.75
N GLN A 324 7.33 -16.85 -0.64
CA GLN A 324 7.59 -18.30 -0.67
C GLN A 324 6.46 -19.10 -1.32
N GLU A 325 5.20 -18.77 -1.00
CA GLU A 325 4.05 -19.43 -1.62
C GLU A 325 3.91 -19.08 -3.11
N VAL A 326 4.22 -17.84 -3.51
CA VAL A 326 4.25 -17.42 -4.92
C VAL A 326 5.29 -18.20 -5.71
N ASP A 327 6.50 -18.37 -5.15
CA ASP A 327 7.57 -19.13 -5.79
C ASP A 327 7.16 -20.59 -5.97
N TRP A 328 6.59 -21.20 -4.92
CA TRP A 328 6.06 -22.56 -4.97
C TRP A 328 4.99 -22.72 -6.06
N PHE A 329 4.01 -21.81 -6.11
CA PHE A 329 2.92 -21.90 -7.08
C PHE A 329 3.42 -21.66 -8.52
N SER A 330 4.40 -20.77 -8.69
CA SER A 330 5.03 -20.50 -9.98
C SER A 330 5.74 -21.76 -10.51
N VAL A 331 6.44 -22.48 -9.64
CA VAL A 331 7.04 -23.80 -9.95
C VAL A 331 5.97 -24.81 -10.35
N TRP A 332 4.87 -24.89 -9.58
CA TRP A 332 3.74 -25.77 -9.90
C TRP A 332 3.15 -25.48 -11.29
N LEU A 333 2.92 -24.19 -11.61
CA LEU A 333 2.35 -23.76 -12.88
C LEU A 333 3.27 -24.11 -14.06
N LYS A 334 4.59 -23.90 -13.90
CA LYS A 334 5.60 -24.28 -14.91
C LYS A 334 5.59 -25.79 -15.16
N ASN A 335 5.61 -26.61 -14.11
CA ASN A 335 5.58 -28.06 -14.22
C ASN A 335 4.35 -28.57 -15.01
N ARG A 336 3.19 -27.91 -14.85
CA ARG A 336 1.97 -28.25 -15.59
C ARG A 336 2.08 -27.97 -17.09
N LYS A 337 2.78 -26.90 -17.49
CA LYS A 337 3.00 -26.56 -18.92
C LYS A 337 3.82 -27.61 -19.68
N VAL A 338 4.56 -28.46 -18.96
CA VAL A 338 5.42 -29.50 -19.52
C VAL A 338 4.67 -30.82 -19.70
N ALA A 339 3.48 -30.97 -19.12
CA ALA A 339 2.69 -32.20 -19.21
C ALA A 339 2.44 -32.66 -20.67
N PRO A 340 2.09 -31.78 -21.64
CA PRO A 340 1.94 -32.20 -23.04
C PRO A 340 3.26 -32.66 -23.69
N VAL A 341 4.40 -32.11 -23.28
CA VAL A 341 5.73 -32.54 -23.78
C VAL A 341 6.07 -33.92 -23.26
N ILE A 342 5.78 -34.19 -21.98
CA ILE A 342 5.94 -35.51 -21.38
C ILE A 342 5.00 -36.52 -22.06
N GLU A 343 3.76 -36.14 -22.35
CA GLU A 343 2.79 -36.98 -23.06
C GLU A 343 3.26 -37.31 -24.49
N ALA A 344 3.71 -36.31 -25.25
CA ALA A 344 4.27 -36.51 -26.59
C ALA A 344 5.52 -37.41 -26.57
N TYR A 345 6.40 -37.25 -25.57
CA TYR A 345 7.56 -38.11 -25.38
C TYR A 345 7.17 -39.57 -25.09
N TRP A 346 6.14 -39.79 -24.27
CA TRP A 346 5.60 -41.14 -24.02
C TRP A 346 5.00 -41.78 -25.27
N ASN A 347 4.21 -41.02 -26.04
CA ASN A 347 3.60 -41.54 -27.27
C ASN A 347 4.67 -42.00 -28.26
N ASN A 348 5.73 -41.21 -28.45
CA ASN A 348 6.84 -41.57 -29.33
C ASN A 348 7.56 -42.87 -28.86
N LEU A 349 7.78 -43.03 -27.55
CA LEU A 349 8.40 -44.26 -27.02
C LEU A 349 7.50 -45.49 -27.19
N ASP A 350 6.19 -45.31 -27.04
CA ASP A 350 5.22 -46.37 -27.25
C ASP A 350 5.12 -46.76 -28.73
N ASP A 351 5.26 -45.81 -29.66
CA ASP A 351 5.33 -46.09 -31.09
C ASP A 351 6.58 -46.92 -31.44
N ILE A 352 7.76 -46.50 -30.99
CA ILE A 352 9.02 -47.25 -31.15
C ILE A 352 8.87 -48.67 -30.57
N ARG A 353 8.29 -48.79 -29.37
CA ARG A 353 8.03 -50.11 -28.75
C ARG A 353 7.20 -50.99 -29.66
N ASN A 354 6.13 -50.44 -30.22
CA ASN A 354 5.19 -51.19 -31.04
C ASN A 354 5.84 -51.63 -32.37
N GLU A 355 6.68 -50.79 -32.97
CA GLU A 355 7.47 -51.13 -34.16
C GLU A 355 8.47 -52.27 -33.89
N GLU A 356 9.23 -52.17 -32.80
CA GLU A 356 10.21 -53.20 -32.41
C GLU A 356 9.54 -54.54 -32.08
N LEU A 357 8.41 -54.52 -31.37
CA LEU A 357 7.64 -55.73 -31.10
C LEU A 357 7.08 -56.34 -32.40
N LYS A 358 6.63 -55.51 -33.34
CA LYS A 358 6.13 -55.95 -34.65
C LYS A 358 7.24 -56.57 -35.51
N TRP A 359 8.47 -56.08 -35.40
CA TRP A 359 9.66 -56.67 -36.03
C TRP A 359 10.10 -57.97 -35.35
N LEU A 360 10.03 -58.03 -34.01
CA LEU A 360 10.50 -59.16 -33.21
C LEU A 360 9.58 -60.38 -33.30
N PHE A 361 8.26 -60.19 -33.21
CA PHE A 361 7.31 -61.31 -33.14
C PHE A 361 7.41 -62.30 -34.31
N PRO A 362 7.55 -61.87 -35.59
CA PRO A 362 7.75 -62.79 -36.71
C PRO A 362 9.04 -63.63 -36.62
N LYS A 363 10.08 -63.14 -35.92
CA LYS A 363 11.39 -63.79 -35.79
C LYS A 363 11.45 -64.81 -34.65
N LEU A 364 10.51 -64.75 -33.72
CA LEU A 364 10.43 -65.67 -32.57
C LEU A 364 9.68 -66.98 -32.89
N GLY A 365 9.11 -67.11 -34.09
CA GLY A 365 8.37 -68.31 -34.49
C GLY A 365 7.02 -68.45 -33.77
N ASN A 366 6.63 -69.69 -33.40
CA ASN A 366 5.39 -69.96 -32.67
C ASN A 366 5.54 -69.59 -31.19
N ILE A 367 5.23 -68.35 -30.85
CA ILE A 367 5.09 -67.87 -29.47
C ILE A 367 3.67 -68.04 -28.96
N ASP A 368 3.52 -68.46 -27.70
CA ASP A 368 2.22 -68.54 -27.04
C ASP A 368 1.76 -67.16 -26.53
N LYS A 369 0.45 -67.00 -26.30
CA LYS A 369 -0.15 -65.73 -25.82
C LYS A 369 0.49 -65.23 -24.51
N HIS A 370 0.93 -66.15 -23.66
CA HIS A 370 1.59 -65.82 -22.41
C HIS A 370 2.95 -65.15 -22.65
N THR A 371 3.79 -65.71 -23.53
CA THR A 371 5.09 -65.13 -23.88
C THR A 371 4.95 -63.76 -24.55
N GLU A 372 3.95 -63.58 -25.41
CA GLU A 372 3.65 -62.29 -26.04
C GLU A 372 3.32 -61.20 -25.01
N ILE A 373 2.49 -61.52 -24.00
CA ILE A 373 2.13 -60.60 -22.92
C ILE A 373 3.36 -60.28 -22.05
N VAL A 374 4.19 -61.27 -21.75
CA VAL A 374 5.41 -61.09 -20.95
C VAL A 374 6.40 -60.16 -21.68
N LEU A 375 6.58 -60.33 -22.99
CA LEU A 375 7.44 -59.47 -23.81
C LEU A 375 6.92 -58.02 -23.90
N LYS A 376 5.61 -57.83 -24.10
CA LYS A 376 4.97 -56.51 -24.05
C LYS A 376 5.16 -55.82 -22.70
N ARG A 377 5.00 -56.57 -21.60
CA ARG A 377 5.18 -56.05 -20.24
C ARG A 377 6.66 -55.74 -19.93
N PHE A 378 7.57 -56.58 -20.39
CA PHE A 378 9.01 -56.38 -20.22
C PHE A 378 9.48 -55.10 -20.93
N THR A 379 9.12 -54.95 -22.20
CA THR A 379 9.49 -53.77 -23.01
C THR A 379 8.87 -52.49 -22.43
N HIS A 380 7.60 -52.52 -22.01
CA HIS A 380 6.97 -51.39 -21.33
C HIS A 380 7.68 -51.02 -20.01
N ARG A 381 8.05 -52.01 -19.17
CA ARG A 381 8.82 -51.78 -17.94
C ARG A 381 10.21 -51.21 -18.22
N LEU A 382 10.89 -51.72 -19.24
CA LEU A 382 12.22 -51.27 -19.64
C LEU A 382 12.19 -49.81 -20.07
N LEU A 383 11.28 -49.46 -20.99
CA LEU A 383 11.10 -48.08 -21.46
C LEU A 383 10.77 -47.15 -20.32
N ARG A 384 9.90 -47.56 -19.40
CA ARG A 384 9.57 -46.74 -18.23
C ARG A 384 10.74 -46.50 -17.29
N LYS A 385 11.62 -47.50 -17.12
CA LYS A 385 12.82 -47.36 -16.30
C LYS A 385 13.87 -46.46 -16.95
N ILE A 386 14.04 -46.56 -18.28
CA ILE A 386 14.97 -45.74 -19.06
C ILE A 386 14.49 -44.28 -19.14
N SER A 387 13.18 -44.07 -19.23
CA SER A 387 12.58 -42.73 -19.44
C SER A 387 12.48 -41.90 -18.18
N LYS A 388 12.56 -42.52 -16.99
CA LYS A 388 12.37 -41.85 -15.71
C LYS A 388 13.37 -40.70 -15.49
N PRO A 389 14.70 -40.87 -15.68
CA PRO A 389 15.67 -39.77 -15.54
C PRO A 389 15.42 -38.63 -16.54
N SER A 390 15.06 -38.95 -17.78
CA SER A 390 14.77 -37.93 -18.81
C SER A 390 13.53 -37.10 -18.47
N ILE A 391 12.48 -37.73 -17.94
CA ILE A 391 11.26 -37.03 -17.49
C ILE A 391 11.55 -36.17 -16.26
N GLU A 392 12.36 -36.67 -15.33
CA GLU A 392 12.81 -35.90 -14.16
C GLU A 392 13.65 -34.69 -14.59
N ALA A 393 14.59 -34.85 -15.53
CA ALA A 393 15.38 -33.76 -16.11
C ALA A 393 14.50 -32.74 -16.87
N ILE A 394 13.51 -33.19 -17.65
CA ILE A 394 12.56 -32.31 -18.37
C ILE A 394 11.75 -31.47 -17.37
N LYS A 395 11.34 -32.05 -16.24
CA LYS A 395 10.67 -31.31 -15.15
C LYS A 395 11.62 -30.34 -14.48
N GLU A 396 12.84 -30.75 -14.15
CA GLU A 396 13.85 -29.92 -13.49
C GLU A 396 14.27 -28.71 -14.36
N ILE A 397 14.46 -28.93 -15.67
CA ILE A 397 14.69 -27.88 -16.66
C ILE A 397 13.54 -26.86 -16.63
N ALA A 398 12.29 -27.33 -16.61
CA ALA A 398 11.12 -26.46 -16.54
C ALA A 398 11.02 -25.65 -15.23
N GLN A 399 11.60 -26.14 -14.14
CA GLN A 399 11.63 -25.43 -12.85
C GLN A 399 12.66 -24.30 -12.86
N ASN A 400 13.81 -24.52 -13.49
CA ASN A 400 14.95 -23.59 -13.51
C ASN A 400 14.92 -22.58 -14.68
N LEU A 401 13.92 -22.66 -15.56
CA LEU A 401 13.80 -21.80 -16.73
C LEU A 401 13.23 -20.40 -16.38
N HIS A 402 14.08 -19.37 -16.53
CA HIS A 402 13.67 -17.98 -16.71
C HIS A 402 13.31 -17.73 -18.19
N GLU A 403 12.52 -16.69 -18.47
CA GLU A 403 11.79 -16.38 -19.73
C GLU A 403 12.61 -16.25 -21.04
N THR A 404 13.88 -16.66 -21.09
CA THR A 404 14.71 -16.57 -22.31
C THR A 404 14.64 -17.80 -23.23
N ASP A 405 14.11 -18.93 -22.76
CA ASP A 405 14.04 -20.17 -23.57
C ASP A 405 12.59 -20.65 -23.71
N ASN A 406 12.15 -20.80 -24.96
CA ASN A 406 10.93 -21.54 -25.25
C ASN A 406 11.17 -23.01 -24.84
N PRO A 407 10.39 -23.59 -23.91
CA PRO A 407 10.61 -24.96 -23.41
C PRO A 407 10.57 -26.03 -24.52
N ILE A 408 9.96 -25.72 -25.66
CA ILE A 408 9.95 -26.55 -26.86
C ILE A 408 11.34 -26.61 -27.52
N ASN A 409 12.16 -25.57 -27.42
CA ASN A 409 13.47 -25.47 -28.08
C ASN A 409 14.58 -26.23 -27.33
N THR A 410 14.61 -26.15 -26.00
CA THR A 410 15.53 -26.96 -25.18
C THR A 410 15.21 -28.46 -25.29
N ALA A 411 13.92 -28.80 -25.32
CA ALA A 411 13.46 -30.17 -25.58
C ALA A 411 13.83 -30.65 -27.00
N LYS A 412 13.70 -29.80 -28.03
CA LYS A 412 14.14 -30.11 -29.41
C LYS A 412 15.65 -30.35 -29.53
N ASN A 413 16.47 -29.62 -28.79
CA ASN A 413 17.92 -29.82 -28.76
C ASN A 413 18.31 -31.16 -28.12
N ILE A 414 17.64 -31.54 -27.03
CA ILE A 414 17.87 -32.84 -26.37
C ILE A 414 17.33 -34.01 -27.22
N LEU A 415 16.26 -33.77 -27.99
CA LEU A 415 15.64 -34.73 -28.91
C LEU A 415 16.22 -34.71 -30.34
N ALA A 416 17.32 -33.97 -30.58
CA ALA A 416 18.07 -33.89 -31.83
C ALA A 416 17.30 -33.40 -33.08
N VAL A 417 16.60 -32.25 -32.99
CA VAL A 417 15.99 -31.56 -34.15
C VAL A 417 16.72 -30.22 -34.39
N ASN A 418 17.85 -30.25 -35.09
CA ASN A 418 18.92 -29.24 -35.00
C ASN A 418 19.08 -28.24 -36.18
N SER A 419 18.06 -28.00 -37.00
CA SER A 419 18.27 -27.26 -38.27
C SER A 419 17.85 -25.77 -38.28
N VAL A 420 18.18 -24.97 -37.26
CA VAL A 420 18.07 -23.48 -37.31
C VAL A 420 19.09 -22.82 -36.35
N ASP A 421 19.96 -21.94 -36.87
CA ASP A 421 20.80 -21.05 -36.06
C ASP A 421 20.05 -19.77 -35.67
N ILE A 422 20.15 -19.34 -34.40
CA ILE A 422 19.53 -18.09 -33.91
C ILE A 422 20.51 -17.27 -33.07
N PHE A 423 20.61 -15.99 -33.42
CA PHE A 423 21.38 -14.92 -32.78
C PHE A 423 20.76 -14.49 -31.42
N VAL A 424 21.59 -14.26 -30.40
CA VAL A 424 21.16 -13.73 -29.08
C VAL A 424 21.37 -12.21 -29.04
N PRO A 425 20.30 -11.39 -29.05
CA PRO A 425 20.42 -9.95 -28.97
C PRO A 425 20.84 -9.48 -27.56
N LYS A 426 21.47 -8.30 -27.48
CA LYS A 426 21.86 -7.65 -26.22
C LYS A 426 20.64 -7.48 -25.30
N ARG A 427 20.83 -7.68 -23.99
CA ARG A 427 19.76 -7.53 -22.98
C ARG A 427 19.47 -6.04 -22.80
N LYS A 428 18.24 -5.64 -23.14
CA LYS A 428 17.74 -4.26 -23.08
C LYS A 428 17.01 -4.05 -21.75
N ILE A 429 17.36 -3.00 -21.02
CA ILE A 429 16.67 -2.53 -19.81
C ILE A 429 15.99 -1.21 -20.12
N VAL A 430 14.68 -1.14 -19.94
CA VAL A 430 13.86 0.05 -20.17
C VAL A 430 13.75 0.86 -18.89
N VAL A 431 14.32 2.06 -18.88
CA VAL A 431 14.36 2.99 -17.76
C VAL A 431 13.26 4.04 -17.92
N GLY A 432 12.25 4.00 -17.07
CA GLY A 432 11.19 5.00 -17.05
C GLY A 432 11.61 6.30 -16.39
N THR A 433 11.21 7.41 -16.99
CA THR A 433 11.42 8.74 -16.42
C THR A 433 10.33 9.72 -16.81
N ARG A 434 10.23 10.84 -16.08
CA ARG A 434 9.35 11.96 -16.41
C ARG A 434 9.95 12.79 -17.55
N GLY A 435 9.09 13.48 -18.30
CA GLY A 435 9.51 14.33 -19.41
C GLY A 435 10.19 15.65 -19.02
N SER A 436 10.24 16.00 -17.73
CA SER A 436 10.92 17.22 -17.30
C SER A 436 12.44 17.11 -17.49
N LYS A 437 13.08 18.21 -17.91
CA LYS A 437 14.54 18.25 -18.16
C LYS A 437 15.34 17.76 -16.95
N LEU A 438 14.93 18.14 -15.73
CA LEU A 438 15.56 17.66 -14.50
C LEU A 438 15.45 16.13 -14.33
N ALA A 439 14.27 15.54 -14.57
CA ALA A 439 14.08 14.11 -14.43
C ALA A 439 14.89 13.32 -15.49
N LEU A 440 14.94 13.81 -16.73
CA LEU A 440 15.77 13.25 -17.79
C LEU A 440 17.25 13.28 -17.43
N THR A 441 17.78 14.42 -16.97
CA THR A 441 19.19 14.51 -16.52
C THR A 441 19.49 13.52 -15.39
N GLN A 442 18.60 13.42 -14.40
CA GLN A 442 18.76 12.47 -13.29
C GLN A 442 18.80 11.01 -13.78
N THR A 443 17.94 10.69 -14.73
CA THR A 443 17.84 9.35 -15.30
C THR A 443 19.07 9.01 -16.13
N ASN A 444 19.51 9.93 -17.00
CA ASN A 444 20.72 9.76 -17.80
C ASN A 444 21.94 9.53 -16.92
N TRP A 445 22.06 10.28 -15.80
CA TRP A 445 23.15 10.07 -14.86
C TRP A 445 23.14 8.66 -14.24
N ILE A 446 21.96 8.14 -13.86
CA ILE A 446 21.83 6.76 -13.37
C ILE A 446 22.20 5.75 -14.47
N VAL A 447 21.69 5.94 -15.68
CA VAL A 447 22.01 5.09 -16.84
C VAL A 447 23.51 5.06 -17.09
N GLU A 448 24.19 6.19 -17.06
CA GLU A 448 25.65 6.26 -17.17
C GLU A 448 26.37 5.47 -16.07
N GLN A 449 25.90 5.53 -14.81
CA GLN A 449 26.49 4.73 -13.74
C GLN A 449 26.25 3.23 -13.95
N LEU A 450 25.05 2.84 -14.39
CA LEU A 450 24.71 1.45 -14.67
C LEU A 450 25.52 0.89 -15.86
N MET A 451 25.73 1.68 -16.91
CA MET A 451 26.57 1.33 -18.05
C MET A 451 28.03 1.13 -17.67
N LYS A 452 28.56 1.92 -16.71
CA LYS A 452 29.92 1.73 -16.19
C LYS A 452 30.06 0.44 -15.39
N LEU A 453 29.01 0.06 -14.66
CA LEU A 453 29.00 -1.17 -13.87
C LEU A 453 28.88 -2.42 -14.75
N GLU A 454 28.04 -2.38 -15.80
CA GLU A 454 27.82 -3.51 -16.69
C GLU A 454 27.70 -3.06 -18.17
N PRO A 455 28.82 -2.96 -18.91
CA PRO A 455 28.84 -2.46 -20.30
C PRO A 455 28.10 -3.34 -21.32
N THR A 456 27.72 -4.56 -20.93
CA THR A 456 27.05 -5.54 -21.81
C THR A 456 25.55 -5.32 -21.94
N TYR A 457 24.94 -4.50 -21.08
CA TYR A 457 23.52 -4.15 -21.15
C TYR A 457 23.27 -2.94 -22.05
N GLU A 458 22.14 -2.95 -22.73
CA GLU A 458 21.61 -1.80 -23.44
C GLU A 458 20.54 -1.13 -22.58
N PHE A 459 20.57 0.19 -22.44
CA PHE A 459 19.58 0.94 -21.66
C PHE A 459 18.76 1.83 -22.58
N GLU A 460 17.44 1.69 -22.54
CA GLU A 460 16.50 2.55 -23.25
C GLU A 460 15.75 3.44 -22.26
N THR A 461 15.74 4.74 -22.48
CA THR A 461 14.96 5.65 -21.63
C THR A 461 13.57 5.86 -22.22
N LYS A 462 12.53 5.55 -21.45
CA LYS A 462 11.12 5.76 -21.83
C LYS A 462 10.50 6.91 -21.02
N ILE A 463 10.03 7.93 -21.74
CA ILE A 463 9.37 9.09 -21.13
C ILE A 463 7.90 8.75 -20.83
N ILE A 464 7.50 8.86 -19.56
CA ILE A 464 6.14 8.67 -19.08
C ILE A 464 5.58 10.02 -18.62
N ARG A 465 4.41 10.41 -19.15
CA ARG A 465 3.71 11.64 -18.72
C ARG A 465 3.01 11.42 -17.38
N THR A 466 3.21 12.33 -16.43
CA THR A 466 2.59 12.27 -15.09
C THR A 466 1.59 13.40 -14.86
N SER A 467 0.58 13.21 -14.01
CA SER A 467 -0.42 14.24 -13.67
C SER A 467 0.19 15.46 -12.96
N GLY A 468 1.32 15.29 -12.28
CA GLY A 468 2.10 16.39 -11.73
C GLY A 468 2.78 17.27 -12.78
N ASP A 469 3.06 16.75 -13.99
CA ASP A 469 3.55 17.56 -15.12
C ASP A 469 2.45 18.47 -15.69
N GLU A 470 1.17 18.12 -15.47
CA GLU A 470 0.00 18.91 -15.87
C GLU A 470 -0.44 19.93 -14.79
N GLY A 471 0.33 20.03 -13.70
CA GLY A 471 0.09 21.02 -12.64
C GLY A 471 -0.84 20.56 -11.51
N ASN A 472 -1.25 19.29 -11.48
CA ASN A 472 -2.13 18.77 -10.43
C ASN A 472 -1.34 18.13 -9.27
N ILE A 473 -0.70 18.97 -8.45
CA ILE A 473 0.28 18.58 -7.42
C ILE A 473 -0.40 18.07 -6.12
N ASN A 474 -1.68 18.37 -5.91
CA ASN A 474 -2.41 18.02 -4.68
C ASN A 474 -2.79 16.53 -4.58
N VAL A 475 -2.49 15.73 -5.60
CA VAL A 475 -2.75 14.29 -5.61
C VAL A 475 -1.54 13.54 -5.06
N VAL A 476 -1.74 12.69 -4.06
CA VAL A 476 -0.69 11.80 -3.53
C VAL A 476 -0.13 10.95 -4.67
N GLY A 477 1.18 10.97 -4.87
CA GLY A 477 1.82 10.27 -5.99
C GLY A 477 1.64 10.91 -7.36
N ALA A 478 1.32 12.22 -7.44
CA ALA A 478 1.18 12.97 -8.70
C ALA A 478 2.38 12.82 -9.66
N PHE A 479 3.58 12.57 -9.11
CA PHE A 479 4.82 12.46 -9.86
C PHE A 479 5.37 11.02 -10.01
N THR A 480 4.87 10.06 -9.23
CA THR A 480 5.38 8.68 -9.22
C THR A 480 4.39 7.67 -9.77
N SER A 481 3.08 7.90 -9.57
CA SER A 481 2.04 6.92 -9.88
C SER A 481 2.00 6.49 -11.34
N ALA A 482 2.33 7.37 -12.30
CA ALA A 482 2.35 6.98 -13.72
C ALA A 482 3.53 6.08 -14.07
N LEU A 483 4.71 6.34 -13.49
CA LEU A 483 5.88 5.47 -13.63
C LEU A 483 5.62 4.11 -12.97
N GLN A 484 5.06 4.12 -11.76
CA GLN A 484 4.68 2.91 -11.03
C GLN A 484 3.70 2.06 -11.82
N ARG A 485 2.68 2.67 -12.45
CA ARG A 485 1.75 1.95 -13.35
C ARG A 485 2.44 1.38 -14.59
N ALA A 486 3.31 2.16 -15.24
CA ALA A 486 4.06 1.68 -16.41
C ALA A 486 4.94 0.48 -16.03
N MET A 487 5.56 0.53 -14.86
CA MET A 487 6.40 -0.56 -14.36
C MET A 487 5.60 -1.82 -14.08
N LEU A 488 4.46 -1.70 -13.38
CA LEU A 488 3.55 -2.82 -13.13
C LEU A 488 2.93 -3.38 -14.42
N ALA A 489 2.79 -2.57 -15.47
CA ALA A 489 2.34 -2.98 -16.79
C ALA A 489 3.44 -3.67 -17.63
N GLY A 490 4.68 -3.74 -17.14
CA GLY A 490 5.83 -4.27 -17.88
C GLY A 490 6.31 -3.35 -19.01
N GLU A 491 5.92 -2.07 -18.98
CA GLU A 491 6.32 -1.08 -19.98
C GLU A 491 7.72 -0.48 -19.72
N ILE A 492 8.17 -0.56 -18.47
CA ILE A 492 9.50 -0.13 -18.00
C ILE A 492 9.98 -1.14 -16.94
N ASP A 493 11.29 -1.34 -16.86
CA ASP A 493 11.92 -2.28 -15.91
C ASP A 493 12.28 -1.61 -14.59
N ILE A 494 12.79 -0.38 -14.67
CA ILE A 494 13.18 0.45 -13.52
C ILE A 494 12.70 1.89 -13.72
N ALA A 495 12.50 2.62 -12.64
CA ALA A 495 12.21 4.05 -12.67
C ALA A 495 13.14 4.82 -11.73
N VAL A 496 13.57 6.00 -12.18
CA VAL A 496 14.45 6.89 -11.41
C VAL A 496 13.63 8.02 -10.82
N HIS A 497 13.72 8.19 -9.50
CA HIS A 497 12.99 9.20 -8.75
C HIS A 497 13.92 10.09 -7.94
N SER A 498 13.51 11.34 -7.74
CA SER A 498 14.00 12.11 -6.59
C SER A 498 13.36 11.53 -5.33
N PHE A 499 14.15 11.08 -4.35
CA PHE A 499 13.64 10.29 -3.22
C PHE A 499 12.59 11.05 -2.39
N LYS A 500 12.72 12.38 -2.28
CA LYS A 500 11.73 13.25 -1.63
C LYS A 500 10.33 13.24 -2.28
N ASP A 501 10.23 12.83 -3.55
CA ASP A 501 8.98 12.75 -4.29
C ASP A 501 8.39 11.33 -4.26
N VAL A 502 9.13 10.36 -3.71
CA VAL A 502 8.66 8.98 -3.52
C VAL A 502 7.72 8.95 -2.31
N PRO A 503 6.47 8.48 -2.47
CA PRO A 503 5.53 8.33 -1.36
C PRO A 503 6.13 7.57 -0.18
N THR A 504 5.67 7.91 1.02
CA THR A 504 6.02 7.17 2.25
C THR A 504 5.37 5.78 2.30
N GLU A 505 4.25 5.62 1.60
CA GLU A 505 3.52 4.38 1.42
C GLU A 505 4.19 3.55 0.32
N ASP A 506 4.50 2.29 0.62
CA ASP A 506 5.06 1.36 -0.36
C ASP A 506 3.98 0.96 -1.38
N VAL A 507 4.36 0.91 -2.65
CA VAL A 507 3.47 0.42 -3.71
C VAL A 507 3.67 -1.08 -3.88
N PHE A 508 2.60 -1.85 -3.71
CA PHE A 508 2.66 -3.29 -3.85
C PHE A 508 3.12 -3.73 -5.24
N GLY A 509 3.98 -4.76 -5.28
CA GLY A 509 4.59 -5.26 -6.50
C GLY A 509 5.79 -4.43 -6.95
N LEU A 510 6.08 -3.30 -6.28
CA LEU A 510 7.25 -2.47 -6.50
C LEU A 510 8.07 -2.40 -5.22
N ARG A 511 9.37 -2.18 -5.37
CA ARG A 511 10.29 -1.92 -4.28
C ARG A 511 11.25 -0.81 -4.67
N VAL A 512 11.49 0.10 -3.73
CA VAL A 512 12.59 1.06 -3.83
C VAL A 512 13.82 0.39 -3.25
N ILE A 513 14.81 0.13 -4.11
CA ILE A 513 15.96 -0.72 -3.74
C ILE A 513 17.15 0.13 -3.39
N THR A 514 17.42 1.06 -4.28
CA THR A 514 18.70 1.72 -4.38
C THR A 514 18.49 3.18 -4.10
N VAL A 515 19.17 3.66 -3.07
CA VAL A 515 19.37 5.10 -2.86
C VAL A 515 20.81 5.43 -3.14
N THR A 516 21.03 6.46 -3.95
CA THR A 516 22.37 6.91 -4.33
C THR A 516 23.01 7.69 -3.19
N PRO A 517 24.33 7.92 -3.21
CA PRO A 517 24.94 8.91 -2.33
C PRO A 517 24.20 10.26 -2.41
N ARG A 518 23.92 10.85 -1.24
CA ARG A 518 23.23 12.14 -1.14
C ARG A 518 24.08 13.24 -1.78
N LYS A 519 23.49 13.98 -2.74
CA LYS A 519 24.03 15.24 -3.26
C LYS A 519 23.61 16.42 -2.37
N ASP A 520 24.02 17.63 -2.72
CA ASP A 520 23.80 18.83 -1.89
C ASP A 520 22.33 19.03 -1.50
N ALA A 521 22.02 18.80 -0.22
CA ALA A 521 20.66 18.87 0.29
C ALA A 521 20.18 20.32 0.48
N ARG A 522 21.07 21.32 0.42
CA ARG A 522 20.75 22.72 0.74
C ARG A 522 19.76 23.34 -0.25
N ASP A 523 19.13 24.41 0.21
CA ASP A 523 18.29 25.28 -0.60
C ASP A 523 19.07 26.53 -1.00
N VAL A 524 18.64 27.19 -2.08
CA VAL A 524 19.28 28.39 -2.60
C VAL A 524 18.26 29.50 -2.82
N LEU A 525 18.72 30.74 -2.63
CA LEU A 525 18.05 31.93 -3.08
C LEU A 525 18.51 32.26 -4.50
N ILE A 526 17.56 32.57 -5.37
CA ILE A 526 17.82 33.28 -6.62
C ILE A 526 17.10 34.62 -6.48
N SER A 527 17.82 35.72 -6.52
CA SER A 527 17.24 37.06 -6.44
C SER A 527 17.48 37.82 -7.72
N LYS A 528 16.45 38.55 -8.17
CA LYS A 528 16.52 39.37 -9.39
C LYS A 528 17.55 40.49 -9.28
N SER A 529 17.78 40.98 -8.06
CA SER A 529 18.71 42.07 -7.76
C SER A 529 20.13 41.61 -7.41
N GLY A 530 20.40 40.30 -7.37
CA GLY A 530 21.69 39.76 -6.92
C GLY A 530 21.96 39.96 -5.42
N LYS A 531 20.95 40.35 -4.64
CA LYS A 531 21.02 40.54 -3.19
C LYS A 531 20.76 39.23 -2.42
N THR A 532 21.48 39.04 -1.32
CA THR A 532 21.25 37.95 -0.36
C THR A 532 19.92 38.12 0.38
N LEU A 533 19.48 37.09 1.11
CA LEU A 533 18.23 37.11 1.88
C LEU A 533 18.18 38.29 2.87
N ASN A 534 19.31 38.62 3.50
CA ASN A 534 19.41 39.72 4.47
C ASN A 534 19.38 41.10 3.80
N GLU A 535 19.75 41.19 2.53
CA GLU A 535 19.84 42.45 1.79
C GLU A 535 18.54 42.78 1.01
N LEU A 536 17.60 41.83 0.92
CA LEU A 536 16.31 42.05 0.29
C LEU A 536 15.54 43.17 1.01
N PRO A 537 15.00 44.18 0.27
CA PRO A 537 14.16 45.23 0.85
C PRO A 537 12.97 44.68 1.62
N SER A 538 12.52 45.41 2.64
CA SER A 538 11.29 45.07 3.35
C SER A 538 10.09 45.04 2.40
N GLY A 539 9.20 44.06 2.57
CA GLY A 539 8.07 43.82 1.68
C GLY A 539 8.42 43.14 0.34
N SER A 540 9.66 42.71 0.12
CA SER A 540 10.01 41.97 -1.11
C SER A 540 9.24 40.65 -1.19
N ILE A 541 8.87 40.26 -2.41
CA ILE A 541 8.08 39.06 -2.69
C ILE A 541 9.01 37.88 -2.98
N VAL A 542 9.01 36.88 -2.09
CA VAL A 542 9.80 35.64 -2.22
C VAL A 542 8.90 34.47 -2.64
N GLY A 543 9.18 33.90 -3.81
CA GLY A 543 8.44 32.77 -4.38
C GLY A 543 8.93 31.41 -3.89
N THR A 544 8.05 30.60 -3.31
CA THR A 544 8.33 29.19 -2.98
C THR A 544 7.09 28.31 -3.08
N GLY A 545 7.24 27.11 -3.66
CA GLY A 545 6.17 26.11 -3.70
C GLY A 545 6.11 25.23 -2.45
N SER A 546 6.84 25.56 -1.39
CA SER A 546 7.03 24.72 -0.20
C SER A 546 6.74 25.51 1.07
N LEU A 547 5.72 25.10 1.81
CA LEU A 547 5.37 25.66 3.13
C LEU A 547 6.53 25.55 4.13
N ARG A 548 7.31 24.46 4.05
CA ARG A 548 8.55 24.29 4.83
C ARG A 548 9.51 25.46 4.66
N ARG A 549 9.69 25.96 3.43
CA ARG A 549 10.63 27.05 3.14
C ARG A 549 10.07 28.38 3.61
N SER A 550 8.81 28.67 3.31
CA SER A 550 8.19 29.95 3.71
C SER A 550 8.18 30.09 5.23
N VAL A 551 7.77 29.06 5.97
CA VAL A 551 7.69 29.13 7.43
C VAL A 551 9.07 29.30 8.07
N GLN A 552 10.10 28.61 7.59
CA GLN A 552 11.47 28.80 8.09
C GLN A 552 12.00 30.21 7.81
N LEU A 553 11.77 30.73 6.60
CA LEU A 553 12.22 32.08 6.25
C LEU A 553 11.44 33.16 7.01
N GLN A 554 10.15 32.95 7.29
CA GLN A 554 9.34 33.85 8.13
C GLN A 554 9.92 34.02 9.55
N GLN A 555 10.59 32.99 10.11
CA GLN A 555 11.26 33.12 11.41
C GLN A 555 12.48 34.07 11.36
N ILE A 556 13.06 34.27 10.18
CA ILE A 556 14.30 35.05 9.98
C ILE A 556 13.96 36.45 9.45
N ARG A 557 13.05 36.52 8.48
CA ARG A 557 12.61 37.72 7.77
C ARG A 557 11.08 37.76 7.71
N PRO A 558 10.40 38.08 8.83
CA PRO A 558 8.94 38.18 8.89
C PRO A 558 8.39 39.37 8.10
N ASP A 559 9.25 40.32 7.74
CA ASP A 559 8.93 41.53 6.98
C ASP A 559 8.86 41.30 5.46
N LEU A 560 9.17 40.10 4.97
CA LEU A 560 9.07 39.71 3.56
C LEU A 560 7.73 39.04 3.26
N GLU A 561 7.27 39.15 2.01
CA GLU A 561 6.04 38.51 1.56
C GLU A 561 6.35 37.17 0.87
N TYR A 562 5.81 36.06 1.39
CA TYR A 562 6.04 34.73 0.82
C TYR A 562 4.85 34.28 -0.03
N LYS A 563 5.06 34.17 -1.35
CA LYS A 563 4.01 33.77 -2.30
C LYS A 563 4.26 32.38 -2.89
N PHE A 564 3.19 31.63 -3.10
CA PHE A 564 3.26 30.33 -3.74
C PHE A 564 3.75 30.48 -5.19
N ILE A 565 4.66 29.60 -5.62
CA ILE A 565 5.12 29.53 -7.01
C ILE A 565 5.10 28.09 -7.53
N GLN A 566 4.44 27.91 -8.68
CA GLN A 566 4.29 26.62 -9.34
C GLN A 566 5.21 26.51 -10.57
N GLY A 567 5.48 25.27 -10.97
CA GLY A 567 6.23 24.96 -12.19
C GLY A 567 7.59 24.31 -11.93
N ASN A 568 8.23 23.86 -13.02
CA ASN A 568 9.58 23.31 -13.00
C ASN A 568 10.62 24.43 -12.79
N VAL A 569 11.89 24.06 -12.57
CA VAL A 569 13.01 24.99 -12.29
C VAL A 569 13.04 26.17 -13.28
N ASP A 570 13.10 25.88 -14.58
CA ASP A 570 13.18 26.92 -15.62
C ASP A 570 11.95 27.84 -15.63
N GLY A 571 10.75 27.27 -15.46
CA GLY A 571 9.49 28.02 -15.43
C GLY A 571 9.36 28.91 -14.20
N ARG A 572 9.96 28.53 -13.07
CA ARG A 572 10.01 29.35 -11.85
C ARG A 572 10.99 30.51 -11.98
N ILE A 573 12.17 30.27 -12.57
CA ILE A 573 13.15 31.33 -12.86
C ILE A 573 12.52 32.35 -13.83
N ALA A 574 11.88 31.89 -14.91
CA ALA A 574 11.22 32.78 -15.87
C ALA A 574 10.08 33.60 -15.24
N GLN A 575 9.32 33.05 -14.28
CA GLN A 575 8.29 33.79 -13.56
C GLN A 575 8.87 34.91 -12.68
N MET A 576 10.03 34.67 -12.06
CA MET A 576 10.76 35.69 -11.31
C MET A 576 11.26 36.80 -12.25
N GLU A 577 11.87 36.45 -13.38
CA GLU A 577 12.39 37.42 -14.36
C GLU A 577 11.28 38.34 -14.90
N LYS A 578 10.10 37.76 -15.19
CA LYS A 578 8.89 38.47 -15.63
C LYS A 578 8.30 39.44 -14.60
N GLY A 579 8.83 39.48 -13.38
CA GLY A 579 8.50 40.48 -12.36
C GLY A 579 7.41 40.05 -11.36
N ASN A 580 7.05 38.77 -11.32
CA ASN A 580 6.07 38.29 -10.34
C ASN A 580 6.66 38.07 -8.93
N TYR A 581 8.00 37.98 -8.84
CA TYR A 581 8.74 37.70 -7.61
C TYR A 581 10.08 38.45 -7.63
N ASP A 582 10.50 38.99 -6.48
CA ASP A 582 11.82 39.63 -6.31
C ASP A 582 12.93 38.60 -6.09
N ALA A 583 12.57 37.47 -5.48
CA ALA A 583 13.43 36.31 -5.33
C ALA A 583 12.62 35.01 -5.32
N ILE A 584 13.27 33.88 -5.59
CA ILE A 584 12.68 32.54 -5.47
C ILE A 584 13.61 31.59 -4.72
N ILE A 585 13.04 30.56 -4.11
CA ILE A 585 13.79 29.53 -3.38
C ILE A 585 13.70 28.19 -4.11
N LEU A 586 14.85 27.62 -4.45
CA LEU A 586 14.98 26.32 -5.13
C LEU A 586 15.93 25.39 -4.37
N ALA A 587 15.97 24.11 -4.75
CA ALA A 587 16.93 23.17 -4.16
C ALA A 587 18.26 23.26 -4.92
N ALA A 588 19.40 23.32 -4.21
CA ALA A 588 20.73 23.40 -4.81
C ALA A 588 20.98 22.24 -5.79
N THR A 589 20.66 21.01 -5.38
CA THR A 589 20.76 19.80 -6.23
C THR A 589 20.02 19.96 -7.57
N GLY A 590 18.88 20.67 -7.60
CA GLY A 590 18.12 20.89 -8.83
C GLY A 590 18.88 21.74 -9.84
N LEU A 591 19.51 22.82 -9.39
CA LEU A 591 20.33 23.70 -10.23
C LEU A 591 21.64 23.06 -10.65
N GLN A 592 22.32 22.38 -9.72
CA GLN A 592 23.58 21.67 -10.01
C GLN A 592 23.40 20.65 -11.14
N LYS A 593 22.34 19.86 -11.09
CA LYS A 593 22.02 18.88 -12.15
C LYS A 593 21.72 19.52 -13.50
N MET A 594 21.23 20.77 -13.49
CA MET A 594 20.91 21.51 -14.70
C MET A 594 22.10 22.35 -15.22
N ASN A 595 23.26 22.30 -14.53
CA ASN A 595 24.41 23.18 -14.76
C ASN A 595 24.03 24.67 -14.66
N MET A 596 23.20 25.02 -13.67
CA MET A 596 22.67 26.37 -13.43
C MET A 596 22.96 26.88 -12.02
N ILE A 597 23.93 26.29 -11.32
CA ILE A 597 24.22 26.68 -9.93
C ILE A 597 24.71 28.12 -9.82
N ASP A 598 25.33 28.65 -10.88
CA ASP A 598 25.85 30.03 -10.93
C ASP A 598 24.73 31.10 -10.91
N VAL A 599 23.47 30.69 -11.12
CA VAL A 599 22.30 31.56 -11.00
C VAL A 599 21.90 31.76 -9.54
N ALA A 600 22.38 30.91 -8.62
CA ALA A 600 22.11 31.07 -7.19
C ALA A 600 22.83 32.31 -6.65
N THR A 601 22.07 33.23 -6.05
CA THR A 601 22.62 34.39 -5.34
C THR A 601 23.21 33.99 -4.00
N GLU A 602 22.56 33.05 -3.31
CA GLU A 602 22.95 32.59 -1.99
C GLU A 602 22.61 31.11 -1.82
N ILE A 603 23.52 30.34 -1.22
CA ILE A 603 23.28 28.96 -0.83
C ILE A 603 23.13 28.93 0.68
N PHE A 604 21.96 28.51 1.18
CA PHE A 604 21.68 28.48 2.61
C PHE A 604 22.35 27.29 3.27
N ASP A 605 23.05 27.54 4.38
CA ASP A 605 23.46 26.47 5.27
C ASP A 605 22.24 25.78 5.90
N THR A 606 22.42 24.53 6.32
CA THR A 606 21.34 23.74 6.95
C THR A 606 20.86 24.34 8.27
N ASP A 607 21.68 25.20 8.88
CA ASP A 607 21.34 25.97 10.08
C ASP A 607 20.38 27.13 9.76
N VAL A 608 20.42 27.66 8.53
CA VAL A 608 19.48 28.70 8.07
C VAL A 608 18.21 28.06 7.54
N MET A 609 18.33 27.00 6.72
CA MET A 609 17.18 26.32 6.14
C MET A 609 17.38 24.80 6.16
N LEU A 610 16.66 24.13 7.06
CA LEU A 610 16.68 22.68 7.14
C LEU A 610 15.94 22.08 5.93
N PRO A 611 16.57 21.16 5.19
CA PRO A 611 16.05 20.65 3.93
C PRO A 611 14.84 19.72 4.10
N ALA A 612 14.14 19.46 2.98
CA ALA A 612 13.09 18.46 2.97
C ALA A 612 13.64 17.04 3.18
N VAL A 613 12.84 16.18 3.80
CA VAL A 613 13.09 14.73 3.92
C VAL A 613 13.50 14.16 2.56
N GLY A 614 14.65 13.50 2.50
CA GLY A 614 15.14 12.87 1.29
C GLY A 614 15.74 13.80 0.24
N GLN A 615 15.88 15.11 0.51
CA GLN A 615 16.41 16.05 -0.48
C GLN A 615 17.87 15.74 -0.81
N GLY A 616 18.18 15.72 -2.12
CA GLY A 616 19.50 15.41 -2.65
C GLY A 616 19.72 13.92 -2.96
N ILE A 617 18.77 13.04 -2.64
CA ILE A 617 18.87 11.59 -2.89
C ILE A 617 18.11 11.23 -4.16
N LEU A 618 18.71 10.36 -4.99
CA LEU A 618 18.01 9.66 -6.06
C LEU A 618 17.67 8.24 -5.62
N ALA A 619 16.53 7.76 -6.08
CA ALA A 619 16.00 6.44 -5.78
C ALA A 619 15.76 5.68 -7.09
N ILE A 620 16.06 4.38 -7.09
CA ILE A 620 15.65 3.46 -8.16
C ILE A 620 14.54 2.58 -7.61
N GLU A 621 13.37 2.68 -8.24
CA GLU A 621 12.22 1.81 -8.02
C GLU A 621 12.20 0.74 -9.12
N MET A 622 11.86 -0.49 -8.76
CA MET A 622 11.69 -1.60 -9.70
C MET A 622 10.61 -2.56 -9.20
N ILE A 623 10.25 -3.54 -10.04
CA ILE A 623 9.36 -4.64 -9.62
C ILE A 623 9.96 -5.37 -8.41
N ASP A 624 9.12 -5.74 -7.45
CA ASP A 624 9.47 -6.48 -6.24
C ASP A 624 9.78 -7.94 -6.56
N LYS A 625 10.90 -8.14 -7.26
CA LYS A 625 11.39 -9.42 -7.75
C LYS A 625 12.92 -9.42 -7.76
N ASP A 626 13.50 -10.45 -7.15
CA ASP A 626 14.94 -10.68 -7.20
C ASP A 626 15.36 -11.18 -8.60
N GLY A 627 16.59 -10.88 -9.00
CA GLY A 627 17.11 -11.25 -10.32
C GLY A 627 18.19 -10.29 -10.82
N TYR A 628 18.50 -10.35 -12.12
CA TYR A 628 19.63 -9.60 -12.68
C TYR A 628 19.51 -8.08 -12.55
N ILE A 629 18.30 -7.51 -12.70
CA ILE A 629 18.06 -6.06 -12.51
C ILE A 629 18.30 -5.70 -11.05
N TYR A 630 17.80 -6.52 -10.12
CA TYR A 630 17.98 -6.33 -8.68
C TYR A 630 19.47 -6.30 -8.31
N ASP A 631 20.22 -7.30 -8.75
CA ASP A 631 21.66 -7.42 -8.47
C ASP A 631 22.45 -6.25 -9.07
N LEU A 632 22.05 -5.77 -10.25
CA LEU A 632 22.65 -4.63 -10.91
C LEU A 632 22.38 -3.32 -10.15
N VAL A 633 21.11 -2.98 -9.89
CA VAL A 633 20.76 -1.69 -9.27
C VAL A 633 21.26 -1.62 -7.84
N LYS A 634 21.33 -2.75 -7.12
CA LYS A 634 21.84 -2.82 -5.74
C LYS A 634 23.29 -2.33 -5.62
N LYS A 635 24.11 -2.49 -6.67
CA LYS A 635 25.52 -2.02 -6.69
C LYS A 635 25.65 -0.49 -6.56
N LEU A 636 24.61 0.27 -6.90
CA LEU A 636 24.59 1.73 -6.77
C LEU A 636 24.12 2.21 -5.38
N SER A 637 23.79 1.30 -4.47
CA SER A 637 23.21 1.64 -3.17
C SER A 637 24.29 2.19 -2.22
N HIS A 638 23.96 3.27 -1.52
CA HIS A 638 24.83 3.87 -0.52
C HIS A 638 24.23 3.75 0.89
N GLN A 639 24.80 2.86 1.70
CA GLN A 639 24.24 2.47 2.99
C GLN A 639 24.07 3.64 3.99
N PRO A 640 25.07 4.54 4.20
CA PRO A 640 24.88 5.69 5.09
C PRO A 640 23.75 6.62 4.63
N THR A 641 23.59 6.81 3.31
CA THR A 641 22.48 7.62 2.80
C THR A 641 21.14 6.93 3.00
N LYS A 642 21.10 5.60 2.89
CA LYS A 642 19.90 4.79 3.19
C LYS A 642 19.49 4.91 4.65
N ASP A 643 20.43 4.79 5.58
CA ASP A 643 20.13 4.89 7.00
C ASP A 643 19.65 6.30 7.40
N ALA A 644 20.26 7.34 6.84
CA ALA A 644 19.79 8.72 7.00
C ALA A 644 18.37 8.91 6.43
N ALA A 645 18.13 8.43 5.21
CA ALA A 645 16.83 8.50 4.55
C ALA A 645 15.73 7.76 5.34
N ASP A 646 16.05 6.59 5.91
CA ASP A 646 15.15 5.81 6.75
C ASP A 646 14.77 6.56 8.04
N ALA A 647 15.73 7.24 8.67
CA ALA A 647 15.47 8.08 9.84
C ALA A 647 14.57 9.28 9.48
N GLU A 648 14.87 9.99 8.39
CA GLU A 648 14.05 11.11 7.93
C GLU A 648 12.63 10.67 7.55
N ARG A 649 12.45 9.51 6.90
CA ARG A 649 11.12 8.94 6.63
C ARG A 649 10.40 8.55 7.91
N ALA A 650 11.08 7.97 8.89
CA ALA A 650 10.47 7.63 10.18
C ALA A 650 9.98 8.89 10.93
N PHE A 651 10.74 9.98 10.87
CA PHE A 651 10.34 11.30 11.36
C PHE A 651 9.07 11.81 10.66
N LEU A 652 9.07 11.78 9.32
CA LEU A 652 7.94 12.21 8.49
C LEU A 652 6.66 11.43 8.80
N ILE A 653 6.76 10.11 8.92
CA ILE A 653 5.63 9.23 9.24
C ILE A 653 5.08 9.55 10.63
N ALA A 654 5.95 9.76 11.62
CA ALA A 654 5.54 10.08 12.99
C ALA A 654 4.75 11.40 13.12
N LEU A 655 4.99 12.35 12.21
CA LEU A 655 4.26 13.63 12.15
C LEU A 655 2.99 13.58 11.29
N GLY A 656 2.66 12.42 10.69
CA GLY A 656 1.44 12.26 9.88
C GLY A 656 1.64 12.30 8.37
N GLY A 657 2.86 12.13 7.86
CA GLY A 657 3.15 11.60 6.52
C GLY A 657 2.81 12.48 5.30
N GLY A 658 2.34 13.73 5.45
CA GLY A 658 1.84 14.53 4.32
C GLY A 658 2.72 15.73 3.94
N CYS A 659 2.94 15.99 2.64
CA CYS A 659 3.66 17.18 2.13
C CYS A 659 3.01 18.54 2.46
N ASN A 660 1.86 18.54 3.14
CA ASN A 660 1.03 19.73 3.41
C ASN A 660 1.27 20.35 4.80
N LEU A 661 2.21 19.80 5.58
CA LEU A 661 2.64 20.37 6.86
C LEU A 661 4.05 20.97 6.70
N PRO A 662 4.34 22.14 7.30
CA PRO A 662 5.67 22.72 7.31
C PRO A 662 6.57 21.95 8.28
N MET A 663 7.24 20.94 7.72
CA MET A 663 8.20 20.10 8.43
C MET A 663 9.45 19.85 7.58
N ALA A 664 10.55 19.63 8.27
CA ALA A 664 11.85 19.34 7.68
C ALA A 664 12.57 18.32 8.55
N ALA A 665 13.40 17.49 7.92
CA ALA A 665 14.33 16.63 8.64
C ALA A 665 15.58 16.44 7.81
N TYR A 666 16.72 16.48 8.48
CA TYR A 666 18.02 16.22 7.89
C TYR A 666 18.80 15.29 8.81
N ALA A 667 19.12 14.11 8.30
CA ALA A 667 19.90 13.12 8.99
C ALA A 667 21.26 12.92 8.32
N GLN A 668 22.27 12.73 9.15
CA GLN A 668 23.62 12.37 8.77
C GLN A 668 23.97 11.09 9.53
N ALA A 669 24.31 10.05 8.79
CA ALA A 669 24.67 8.75 9.34
C ALA A 669 26.14 8.44 9.01
N THR A 670 26.82 7.86 9.99
CA THR A 670 28.09 7.14 9.84
C THR A 670 27.81 5.64 9.93
N GLU A 671 28.84 4.80 10.02
CA GLU A 671 28.68 3.36 10.19
C GLU A 671 28.09 2.98 11.56
N THR A 672 28.27 3.83 12.59
CA THR A 672 27.89 3.51 13.97
C THR A 672 26.90 4.49 14.59
N GLU A 673 26.87 5.73 14.10
CA GLU A 673 26.08 6.81 14.69
C GLU A 673 25.20 7.51 13.67
N ILE A 674 24.12 8.10 14.17
CA ILE A 674 23.24 8.97 13.41
C ILE A 674 22.93 10.23 14.19
N LYS A 675 22.98 11.36 13.50
CA LYS A 675 22.47 12.65 13.96
C LYS A 675 21.29 13.03 13.08
N ILE A 676 20.17 13.36 13.68
CA ILE A 676 18.99 13.86 12.98
C ILE A 676 18.53 15.17 13.60
N GLU A 677 18.36 16.16 12.74
CA GLU A 677 17.75 17.43 13.06
C GLU A 677 16.38 17.52 12.39
N GLY A 678 15.42 18.14 13.08
CA GLY A 678 14.04 18.20 12.64
C GLY A 678 13.38 19.52 13.00
N ILE A 679 12.42 19.92 12.16
CA ILE A 679 11.55 21.08 12.37
C ILE A 679 10.11 20.65 12.21
N PHE A 680 9.25 21.20 13.06
CA PHE A 680 7.81 21.13 12.93
C PHE A 680 7.20 22.51 13.24
N ALA A 681 6.22 22.91 12.44
CA ALA A 681 5.51 24.16 12.63
C ALA A 681 4.04 24.07 12.21
N THR A 682 3.22 25.04 12.62
CA THR A 682 1.88 25.26 12.08
C THR A 682 1.93 25.87 10.68
N LYS A 683 0.82 25.77 9.92
CA LYS A 683 0.77 26.23 8.52
C LYS A 683 1.06 27.72 8.38
N GLU A 684 0.61 28.47 9.38
CA GLU A 684 0.76 29.92 9.50
C GLU A 684 2.19 30.31 9.92
N GLY A 685 2.94 29.39 10.52
CA GLY A 685 4.30 29.61 11.03
C GLY A 685 4.37 30.21 12.43
N ASP A 686 3.23 30.53 13.05
CA ASP A 686 3.15 31.14 14.39
C ASP A 686 3.79 30.28 15.48
N PHE A 687 3.68 28.96 15.34
CA PHE A 687 4.27 28.00 16.26
C PHE A 687 5.32 27.19 15.55
N PHE A 688 6.56 27.31 16.02
CA PHE A 688 7.73 26.70 15.42
C PHE A 688 8.58 26.02 16.49
N ALA A 689 9.10 24.83 16.17
CA ALA A 689 10.09 24.14 17.00
C ALA A 689 11.16 23.50 16.11
N ARG A 690 12.40 23.54 16.60
CA ARG A 690 13.59 22.95 15.97
C ARG A 690 14.40 22.24 17.03
N LYS A 691 14.76 20.97 16.78
CA LYS A 691 15.53 20.14 17.73
C LYS A 691 16.44 19.19 16.97
N THR A 692 17.47 18.73 17.66
CA THR A 692 18.41 17.72 17.19
C THR A 692 18.51 16.59 18.20
N ILE A 693 18.66 15.36 17.70
CA ILE A 693 19.00 14.20 18.52
C ILE A 693 20.11 13.40 17.82
N SER A 694 20.96 12.73 18.58
CA SER A 694 22.02 11.85 18.07
C SER A 694 22.08 10.57 18.88
N GLY A 695 22.56 9.49 18.27
CA GLY A 695 22.73 8.21 18.94
C GLY A 695 23.15 7.09 18.01
N SER A 696 22.95 5.85 18.45
CA SER A 696 23.31 4.65 17.68
C SER A 696 22.54 4.54 16.37
N ILE A 697 23.23 4.13 15.30
CA ILE A 697 22.63 3.85 13.99
C ILE A 697 21.54 2.76 14.02
N ASN A 698 21.60 1.87 15.02
CA ASN A 698 20.61 0.82 15.24
C ASN A 698 19.26 1.40 15.71
N ASP A 699 19.30 2.55 16.39
CA ASP A 699 18.13 3.24 16.92
C ASP A 699 17.61 4.34 15.99
N LYS A 700 18.13 4.45 14.77
CA LYS A 700 17.83 5.53 13.80
C LYS A 700 16.34 5.87 13.67
N ARG A 701 15.47 4.86 13.57
CA ARG A 701 14.01 5.05 13.44
C ARG A 701 13.38 5.46 14.77
N THR A 702 13.89 4.93 15.88
CA THR A 702 13.41 5.25 17.24
C THR A 702 13.76 6.69 17.59
N LEU A 703 15.01 7.10 17.40
CA LEU A 703 15.49 8.47 17.62
C LEU A 703 14.70 9.48 16.77
N ALA A 704 14.49 9.18 15.49
CA ALA A 704 13.69 10.01 14.60
C ALA A 704 12.24 10.20 15.07
N ARG A 705 11.59 9.12 15.54
CA ARG A 705 10.23 9.16 16.09
C ARG A 705 10.17 9.96 17.40
N GLN A 706 11.14 9.78 18.28
CA GLN A 706 11.25 10.55 19.52
C GLN A 706 11.38 12.04 19.23
N LEU A 707 12.25 12.41 18.28
CA LEU A 707 12.41 13.79 17.86
C LEU A 707 11.11 14.40 17.31
N ALA A 708 10.43 13.66 16.44
CA ALA A 708 9.14 14.08 15.87
C ALA A 708 8.09 14.34 16.97
N LEU A 709 7.92 13.42 17.91
CA LEU A 709 6.97 13.56 19.01
C LEU A 709 7.32 14.74 19.93
N ALA A 710 8.60 14.90 20.27
CA ALA A 710 9.06 16.00 21.13
C ALA A 710 8.86 17.38 20.48
N LEU A 711 9.02 17.50 19.16
CA LEU A 711 8.72 18.72 18.41
C LEU A 711 7.23 19.00 18.36
N LYS A 712 6.42 17.98 18.08
CA LYS A 712 4.97 18.11 18.03
C LYS A 712 4.40 18.55 19.37
N GLU A 713 4.83 17.92 20.46
CA GLU A 713 4.42 18.27 21.82
C GLU A 713 4.78 19.73 22.16
N GLU A 714 5.99 20.17 21.80
CA GLU A 714 6.41 21.56 22.03
C GLU A 714 5.54 22.56 21.27
N VAL A 715 5.24 22.29 19.99
CA VAL A 715 4.36 23.15 19.18
C VAL A 715 2.94 23.21 19.77
N GLU A 716 2.38 22.08 20.19
CA GLU A 716 1.06 22.02 20.82
C GLU A 716 1.02 22.74 22.18
N LEU A 717 2.10 22.65 22.98
CA LEU A 717 2.21 23.38 24.24
C LEU A 717 2.29 24.90 24.02
N LYS A 718 3.10 25.35 23.06
CA LYS A 718 3.15 26.78 22.68
C LYS A 718 1.78 27.28 22.23
N LYS A 719 1.04 26.46 21.46
CA LYS A 719 -0.33 26.77 21.02
C LYS A 719 -1.30 26.90 22.18
N LYS A 720 -1.29 25.96 23.14
CA LYS A 720 -2.15 26.00 24.33
C LYS A 720 -1.86 27.22 25.22
N ALA A 721 -0.59 27.55 25.42
CA ALA A 721 -0.18 28.67 26.28
C ALA A 721 -0.72 30.03 25.81
N ILE A 722 -0.87 30.24 24.49
CA ILE A 722 -1.48 31.47 23.94
C ILE A 722 -2.99 31.48 24.17
N ILE A 723 -3.66 30.33 24.01
CA ILE A 723 -5.11 30.22 24.22
C ILE A 723 -5.49 30.54 25.67
N THR A 724 -4.72 30.06 26.65
CA THR A 724 -4.94 30.38 28.08
C THR A 724 -4.58 31.80 28.51
N ASN A 725 -3.88 32.58 27.67
CA ASN A 725 -3.57 34.00 27.93
C ASN A 725 -4.57 34.96 27.26
N VAL A 726 -5.49 34.44 26.44
CA VAL A 726 -6.52 35.21 25.73
C VAL A 726 -7.93 34.97 26.31
N SER A 727 -8.08 33.92 27.13
CA SER A 727 -9.22 33.66 28.03
C SER A 727 -8.97 34.23 29.42
#